data_AF-A0A8C3BCG3-F1
#
_entry.id   AF-A0A8C3BCG3-F1
#
_cell.length_a   1.000
_cell.length_b   1.000
_cell.length_c   1.000
_cell.angle_alpha   90.00
_cell.angle_beta   90.00
_cell.angle_gamma   90.00
#
_symmetry.space_group_name_H-M   'P 1'
#
loop_
_entity.id
_entity.type
_entity.pdbx_description
1 polymer ?
#
loop_
_entity_poly.entity_id
_entity_poly.type
_entity_poly.pdbx_seq_one_letter_code
_entity_poly.pdbx_strand_id
1 'polypeptide(L)'
;MSIKMKLSPITVASEPASPTKSEGKEMEVAPELGSPTLHGENIGLLERGLKTMLSIRKSKQSLKKEKKQEGTGTLRKKRLSFLSSKNYEENKTTVPNDLEEVVDTIETEPIEGKPLSVMEINELIQKQKLLEAFASIKYMEDETIAERDADKYKDNPQEFVRKTKDVDLLYNSIKDMIQSIVVGTLEHPTIEEATLASLVTLIAREEAAHPNAGSTPGSDLLGSPRRWREEWREAINESARKRVLRVPLASKEEESSWLDIHLCFLQKHLSEDLLKIKLSVKKCYPEEYQVCDIYVEAFHKAIASHLQDLSQRVLEFNELYSLLDWVANTYRSELFLGHPDLKPEVKTENLSLLLTPADWDRLKNDYITSVKGKIKSYFGNILRLEVTEKWEKEVHPEVEDNLYHSSLSFDIQTIIGEHMKISGAISKSLKAKTLELCLAELHEFIPRFGEEFMEWHAARDSPVFVPYFAAYINSFHHLVSGLETVFNVNTEELQKILASLTKNFRNMFLNKLRTKTQELLRHVHKYVVREYIVQVIKPRRKMNRETRQQVSERMSQEAKILNKVLIDQGSDSDWLLPALHHIANIIGEKKKDRIKEHVKELSQDYPDIRKEHILAILMLRGLGYTRRAAIFRQSFHCAPECPDSRGENTLFDEIDVSAVISCF
;
A
#
# COMPACT_ATOMS: atom_id res chain seq x y z
N MET A 1 -11.23 26.22 -47.88
CA MET A 1 -12.61 26.68 -48.15
C MET A 1 -13.47 26.14 -47.03
N SER A 2 -13.64 26.94 -45.97
CA SER A 2 -14.19 26.52 -44.67
C SER A 2 -15.67 26.85 -44.60
N ILE A 3 -16.52 25.85 -44.36
CA ILE A 3 -17.95 26.06 -44.12
C ILE A 3 -18.18 26.09 -42.60
N LYS A 4 -18.40 27.30 -42.09
CA LYS A 4 -18.99 27.57 -40.78
C LYS A 4 -20.50 27.33 -40.88
N MET A 5 -21.07 26.55 -39.97
CA MET A 5 -22.48 26.66 -39.61
C MET A 5 -22.59 27.12 -38.15
N LYS A 6 -23.04 28.36 -38.00
CA LYS A 6 -23.53 28.97 -36.76
C LYS A 6 -24.94 28.45 -36.49
N LEU A 7 -25.27 28.17 -35.22
CA LEU A 7 -26.62 28.30 -34.68
C LEU A 7 -26.54 28.42 -33.15
N SER A 8 -26.97 29.57 -32.65
CA SER A 8 -27.36 29.89 -31.26
C SER A 8 -28.19 31.18 -31.34
N PRO A 9 -28.95 31.63 -30.32
CA PRO A 9 -29.48 30.96 -29.12
C PRO A 9 -31.01 31.21 -28.95
N ILE A 10 -31.65 30.57 -27.97
CA ILE A 10 -32.89 31.09 -27.36
C ILE A 10 -32.66 31.19 -25.85
N THR A 11 -32.91 32.39 -25.34
CA THR A 11 -32.90 32.81 -23.93
C THR A 11 -34.31 33.27 -23.57
N VAL A 12 -34.64 33.27 -22.27
CA VAL A 12 -35.66 34.04 -21.50
C VAL A 12 -36.36 33.07 -20.52
N ALA A 13 -36.52 33.31 -19.21
CA ALA A 13 -35.97 34.26 -18.24
C ALA A 13 -36.44 33.83 -16.81
N SER A 14 -35.66 34.21 -15.80
CA SER A 14 -35.97 34.61 -14.40
C SER A 14 -37.22 34.09 -13.64
N GLU A 15 -36.94 33.44 -12.49
CA GLU A 15 -37.37 33.70 -11.08
C GLU A 15 -38.75 34.33 -10.76
N PRO A 16 -39.42 33.99 -9.62
CA PRO A 16 -38.88 34.32 -8.28
C PRO A 16 -39.27 33.43 -7.05
N ALA A 17 -38.53 33.68 -5.96
CA ALA A 17 -38.92 33.71 -4.54
C ALA A 17 -39.21 32.42 -3.73
N SER A 18 -38.45 32.28 -2.64
CA SER A 18 -38.74 31.51 -1.41
C SER A 18 -40.00 32.02 -0.68
N PRO A 19 -40.54 31.27 0.32
CA PRO A 19 -40.19 31.64 1.70
C PRO A 19 -40.17 30.52 2.76
N THR A 20 -39.42 30.82 3.83
CA THR A 20 -39.60 30.49 5.28
C THR A 20 -39.42 29.08 5.88
N LYS A 21 -38.35 28.99 6.68
CA LYS A 21 -38.26 28.61 8.11
C LYS A 21 -39.04 27.38 8.65
N SER A 22 -38.27 26.42 9.18
CA SER A 22 -38.59 25.80 10.49
C SER A 22 -37.32 25.53 11.28
N GLU A 23 -37.25 26.12 12.47
CA GLU A 23 -36.25 25.92 13.53
C GLU A 23 -36.32 24.49 14.09
N GLY A 24 -35.17 23.96 14.54
CA GLY A 24 -35.08 22.65 15.17
C GLY A 24 -33.74 22.41 15.88
N LYS A 25 -33.54 23.13 16.98
CA LYS A 25 -32.67 22.85 18.16
C LYS A 25 -31.36 22.06 17.95
N GLU A 26 -30.25 22.78 18.09
CA GLU A 26 -28.99 22.26 18.63
C GLU A 26 -29.21 21.69 20.03
N MET A 27 -28.67 20.51 20.28
CA MET A 27 -28.40 20.00 21.61
C MET A 27 -26.92 19.60 21.63
N GLU A 28 -26.12 20.45 22.26
CA GLU A 28 -24.74 20.15 22.65
C GLU A 28 -24.71 18.85 23.44
N VAL A 29 -23.88 17.90 22.98
CA VAL A 29 -23.42 16.79 23.79
C VAL A 29 -21.90 16.93 23.88
N ALA A 30 -21.43 17.16 25.11
CA ALA A 30 -20.03 17.22 25.49
C ALA A 30 -19.26 15.94 25.10
N PRO A 31 -17.94 16.02 24.88
CA PRO A 31 -17.16 14.85 24.51
C PRO A 31 -16.90 13.97 25.74
N GLU A 32 -17.51 12.79 25.78
CA GLU A 32 -17.10 11.75 26.71
C GLU A 32 -15.73 11.19 26.30
N LEU A 33 -14.75 11.43 27.18
CA LEU A 33 -13.58 10.62 27.51
C LEU A 33 -13.24 9.48 26.53
N GLY A 34 -12.26 9.75 25.67
CA GLY A 34 -11.63 8.75 24.81
C GLY A 34 -10.93 7.66 25.61
N SER A 35 -11.34 6.41 25.38
CA SER A 35 -10.59 5.22 25.70
C SER A 35 -9.36 5.08 24.77
N PRO A 36 -8.27 4.45 25.21
CA PRO A 36 -7.03 4.37 24.43
C PRO A 36 -7.26 3.49 23.20
N THR A 37 -7.06 4.07 22.02
CA THR A 37 -7.22 3.37 20.74
C THR A 37 -5.98 2.52 20.49
N LEU A 38 -6.11 1.19 20.54
CA LEU A 38 -5.05 0.26 20.16
C LEU A 38 -4.78 0.39 18.65
N HIS A 39 -3.69 1.05 18.27
CA HIS A 39 -3.39 1.37 16.87
C HIS A 39 -2.81 0.18 16.09
N GLY A 40 -2.12 -0.78 16.72
CA GLY A 40 -1.62 -1.99 16.04
C GLY A 40 -2.70 -3.00 15.63
N GLU A 41 -3.82 -3.07 16.36
CA GLU A 41 -4.96 -3.91 15.97
C GLU A 41 -5.53 -3.50 14.62
N ASN A 42 -5.49 -2.20 14.28
CA ASN A 42 -6.01 -1.70 13.00
C ASN A 42 -5.24 -2.22 11.79
N ILE A 43 -3.94 -2.49 11.89
CA ILE A 43 -3.13 -2.96 10.74
C ILE A 43 -3.29 -4.47 10.54
N GLY A 44 -3.29 -5.25 11.62
CA GLY A 44 -3.61 -6.68 11.56
C GLY A 44 -5.04 -6.93 11.06
N LEU A 45 -6.00 -6.11 11.49
CA LEU A 45 -7.36 -6.09 10.98
C LEU A 45 -7.46 -5.61 9.53
N LEU A 46 -6.51 -4.79 9.04
CA LEU A 46 -6.49 -4.28 7.67
C LEU A 46 -5.86 -5.27 6.70
N GLU A 47 -4.75 -5.94 7.04
CA GLU A 47 -4.23 -7.04 6.21
C GLU A 47 -5.22 -8.22 6.20
N ARG A 48 -5.87 -8.50 7.33
CA ARG A 48 -6.98 -9.45 7.42
C ARG A 48 -8.22 -8.92 6.70
N GLY A 49 -8.48 -7.62 6.70
CA GLY A 49 -9.63 -6.95 6.08
C GLY A 49 -9.54 -6.92 4.56
N LEU A 50 -8.37 -6.62 4.00
CA LEU A 50 -8.05 -6.74 2.58
C LEU A 50 -8.04 -8.20 2.13
N LYS A 51 -7.40 -9.11 2.89
CA LYS A 51 -7.47 -10.56 2.62
C LYS A 51 -8.91 -11.06 2.71
N THR A 52 -9.69 -10.58 3.66
CA THR A 52 -11.11 -10.92 3.85
C THR A 52 -11.98 -10.29 2.77
N MET A 53 -11.73 -9.07 2.29
CA MET A 53 -12.42 -8.47 1.16
C MET A 53 -12.16 -9.26 -0.12
N LEU A 54 -10.89 -9.61 -0.37
CA LEU A 54 -10.48 -10.44 -1.49
C LEU A 54 -11.01 -11.89 -1.36
N SER A 55 -11.20 -12.41 -0.13
CA SER A 55 -11.75 -13.75 0.15
C SER A 55 -13.28 -13.80 0.20
N ILE A 56 -13.95 -12.76 0.68
CA ILE A 56 -15.41 -12.59 0.65
C ILE A 56 -15.88 -12.60 -0.79
N ARG A 57 -15.06 -12.16 -1.76
CA ARG A 57 -15.38 -12.29 -3.18
C ARG A 57 -15.37 -13.73 -3.67
N LYS A 58 -14.49 -14.59 -3.15
CA LYS A 58 -14.59 -16.05 -3.38
C LYS A 58 -15.94 -16.61 -2.88
N SER A 59 -16.48 -16.06 -1.78
CA SER A 59 -17.76 -16.49 -1.18
C SER A 59 -19.02 -15.83 -1.79
N LYS A 60 -18.97 -14.56 -2.22
CA LYS A 60 -20.11 -13.88 -2.87
C LYS A 60 -20.46 -14.52 -4.22
N GLN A 61 -19.48 -15.15 -4.88
CA GLN A 61 -19.70 -15.92 -6.10
C GLN A 61 -20.31 -17.31 -5.82
N SER A 62 -20.07 -17.92 -4.66
CA SER A 62 -20.76 -19.15 -4.24
C SER A 62 -22.21 -18.87 -3.82
N LEU A 63 -22.48 -17.72 -3.18
CA LEU A 63 -23.82 -17.30 -2.75
C LEU A 63 -24.77 -16.93 -3.91
N LYS A 64 -24.25 -16.49 -5.07
CA LYS A 64 -25.08 -16.30 -6.29
C LYS A 64 -25.54 -17.64 -6.91
N LYS A 65 -24.92 -18.77 -6.56
CA LYS A 65 -25.39 -20.13 -6.90
C LYS A 65 -26.43 -20.67 -5.90
N GLU A 66 -26.50 -20.12 -4.69
CA GLU A 66 -27.42 -20.57 -3.62
C GLU A 66 -28.71 -19.75 -3.50
N LYS A 67 -28.84 -18.61 -4.17
CA LYS A 67 -30.10 -17.82 -4.23
C LYS A 67 -31.24 -18.46 -5.05
N LYS A 68 -31.21 -19.78 -5.25
CA LYS A 68 -32.36 -20.59 -5.70
C LYS A 68 -32.98 -21.47 -4.61
N GLN A 69 -32.52 -21.37 -3.36
CA GLN A 69 -33.18 -21.98 -2.21
C GLN A 69 -33.15 -21.02 -1.02
N GLU A 70 -34.24 -20.27 -0.86
CA GLU A 70 -34.50 -19.53 0.36
C GLU A 70 -35.35 -20.38 1.30
N GLY A 71 -34.98 -20.41 2.58
CA GLY A 71 -35.70 -21.13 3.61
C GLY A 71 -35.17 -20.86 5.01
N THR A 72 -35.64 -19.75 5.60
CA THR A 72 -35.93 -19.54 7.05
C THR A 72 -34.83 -19.76 8.11
N GLY A 73 -34.56 -18.75 8.94
CA GLY A 73 -33.94 -18.99 10.26
C GLY A 73 -33.30 -17.81 11.00
N THR A 74 -34.14 -16.99 11.63
CA THR A 74 -34.02 -16.43 13.00
C THR A 74 -32.70 -15.87 13.55
N LEU A 75 -32.71 -14.55 13.79
CA LEU A 75 -31.84 -13.75 14.65
C LEU A 75 -31.77 -14.27 16.10
N ARG A 76 -30.55 -14.39 16.68
CA ARG A 76 -30.35 -14.46 18.14
C ARG A 76 -29.17 -13.60 18.60
N LYS A 77 -29.48 -12.41 19.12
CA LYS A 77 -28.57 -11.56 19.90
C LYS A 77 -28.26 -12.25 21.24
N LYS A 78 -26.97 -12.45 21.56
CA LYS A 78 -26.51 -12.79 22.92
C LYS A 78 -25.93 -11.54 23.57
N ARG A 79 -26.67 -10.96 24.52
CA ARG A 79 -26.16 -10.04 25.54
C ARG A 79 -25.41 -10.88 26.58
N LEU A 80 -24.17 -10.52 26.89
CA LEU A 80 -23.48 -10.97 28.09
C LEU A 80 -23.63 -9.89 29.16
N SER A 81 -24.30 -10.28 30.24
CA SER A 81 -24.45 -9.54 31.48
C SER A 81 -23.23 -9.80 32.38
N PHE A 82 -22.56 -8.74 32.80
CA PHE A 82 -21.66 -8.78 33.96
C PHE A 82 -22.39 -8.14 35.15
N LEU A 83 -22.63 -8.97 36.16
CA LEU A 83 -22.94 -8.55 37.53
C LEU A 83 -21.62 -8.18 38.21
N SER A 84 -21.55 -7.01 38.85
CA SER A 84 -20.74 -6.86 40.05
C SER A 84 -21.43 -5.89 41.00
N SER A 85 -21.58 -6.36 42.23
CA SER A 85 -22.34 -5.75 43.32
C SER A 85 -21.57 -4.63 44.01
N LYS A 86 -22.36 -3.77 44.65
CA LYS A 86 -22.01 -2.57 45.40
C LYS A 86 -21.75 -2.87 46.89
N ASN A 87 -21.10 -1.90 47.53
CA ASN A 87 -21.06 -1.53 48.96
C ASN A 87 -19.91 -2.14 49.80
N TYR A 88 -18.98 -1.31 50.30
CA TYR A 88 -19.05 -0.34 51.43
C TYR A 88 -19.16 -1.03 52.79
N GLU A 89 -18.12 -0.92 53.61
CA GLU A 89 -18.27 -0.79 55.06
C GLU A 89 -17.13 0.04 55.66
N GLU A 90 -17.55 0.95 56.54
CA GLU A 90 -16.78 1.92 57.32
C GLU A 90 -15.89 1.24 58.35
N ASN A 91 -14.84 1.93 58.80
CA ASN A 91 -14.60 2.02 60.25
C ASN A 91 -13.96 3.35 60.64
N LYS A 92 -14.60 3.96 61.65
CA LYS A 92 -14.24 5.20 62.35
C LYS A 92 -13.09 4.95 63.33
N THR A 93 -12.26 5.97 63.53
CA THR A 93 -11.87 6.39 64.88
C THR A 93 -11.45 7.86 64.90
N THR A 94 -11.94 8.59 65.89
CA THR A 94 -11.78 10.02 66.11
C THR A 94 -10.86 10.24 67.33
N VAL A 95 -9.76 10.98 67.12
CA VAL A 95 -9.11 12.08 67.90
C VAL A 95 -9.03 11.94 69.45
N PRO A 96 -7.88 12.28 70.07
CA PRO A 96 -7.75 13.64 70.64
C PRO A 96 -6.54 14.43 70.10
N ASN A 97 -6.78 15.73 69.95
CA ASN A 97 -5.85 16.80 69.62
C ASN A 97 -5.05 17.20 70.88
N ASP A 98 -3.84 17.70 70.67
CA ASP A 98 -3.23 18.86 71.36
C ASP A 98 -1.72 18.65 71.50
N LEU A 99 -0.94 19.26 70.60
CA LEU A 99 0.46 19.59 70.87
C LEU A 99 0.73 21.00 70.33
N GLU A 100 0.89 21.90 71.29
CA GLU A 100 1.49 23.22 71.13
C GLU A 100 2.93 23.13 70.61
N GLU A 101 3.28 24.19 69.89
CA GLU A 101 4.61 24.63 69.47
C GLU A 101 5.70 24.42 70.53
N VAL A 102 6.75 23.68 70.19
CA VAL A 102 8.08 23.87 70.78
C VAL A 102 9.11 23.85 69.65
N VAL A 103 9.69 25.02 69.43
CA VAL A 103 10.92 25.22 68.68
C VAL A 103 12.04 24.56 69.49
N ASP A 104 12.60 23.47 68.98
CA ASP A 104 13.88 22.95 69.45
C ASP A 104 14.91 23.04 68.32
N THR A 105 15.69 24.12 68.39
CA THR A 105 17.05 24.22 67.88
C THR A 105 17.86 23.03 68.38
N ILE A 106 18.09 22.04 67.52
CA ILE A 106 19.12 21.02 67.79
C ILE A 106 20.46 21.64 67.40
N GLU A 107 21.08 22.26 68.39
CA GLU A 107 22.52 22.46 68.41
C GLU A 107 23.17 21.07 68.29
N THR A 108 23.95 20.86 67.23
CA THR A 108 24.77 19.67 67.06
C THR A 108 25.85 19.67 68.14
N GLU A 109 25.69 18.84 69.16
CA GLU A 109 26.77 18.51 70.09
C GLU A 109 27.93 17.83 69.33
N PRO A 110 29.20 18.15 69.69
CA PRO A 110 30.37 17.49 69.13
C PRO A 110 30.47 16.07 69.71
N ILE A 111 30.68 15.08 68.84
CA ILE A 111 30.91 13.69 69.24
C ILE A 111 32.26 13.60 69.96
N GLU A 112 32.26 13.62 71.29
CA GLU A 112 33.31 13.00 72.12
C GLU A 112 33.03 11.50 72.20
N GLY A 113 33.71 10.70 71.36
CA GLY A 113 33.57 9.25 71.39
C GLY A 113 34.69 8.56 70.63
N LYS A 114 35.24 7.49 71.21
CA LYS A 114 36.28 6.61 70.64
C LYS A 114 36.08 6.35 69.13
N PRO A 115 37.17 6.25 68.33
CA PRO A 115 37.06 5.88 66.93
C PRO A 115 36.38 4.50 66.80
N LEU A 116 35.26 4.48 66.08
CA LEU A 116 34.56 3.25 65.71
C LEU A 116 35.44 2.42 64.79
N SER A 117 35.37 1.09 64.93
CA SER A 117 36.08 0.18 64.04
C SER A 117 35.46 0.19 62.64
N VAL A 118 36.27 -0.15 61.63
CA VAL A 118 35.82 -0.31 60.22
C VAL A 118 34.61 -1.26 60.11
N MET A 119 34.53 -2.28 60.96
CA MET A 119 33.39 -3.21 61.01
C MET A 119 32.11 -2.55 61.53
N GLU A 120 32.18 -1.78 62.61
CA GLU A 120 31.02 -1.09 63.18
C GLU A 120 30.47 -0.03 62.23
N ILE A 121 31.36 0.68 61.52
CA ILE A 121 30.97 1.65 60.51
C ILE A 121 30.28 0.96 59.33
N ASN A 122 30.79 -0.19 58.87
CA ASN A 122 30.13 -0.95 57.83
C ASN A 122 28.75 -1.48 58.29
N GLU A 123 28.59 -1.90 59.54
CA GLU A 123 27.28 -2.26 60.09
C GLU A 123 26.28 -1.09 60.10
N LEU A 124 26.73 0.13 60.39
CA LEU A 124 25.89 1.33 60.30
C LEU A 124 25.43 1.60 58.87
N ILE A 125 26.30 1.39 57.87
CA ILE A 125 25.95 1.47 56.45
C ILE A 125 24.89 0.42 56.11
N GLN A 126 25.06 -0.83 56.52
CA GLN A 126 24.08 -1.90 56.28
C GLN A 126 22.73 -1.63 56.95
N LYS A 127 22.71 -0.94 58.10
CA LYS A 127 21.50 -0.51 58.81
C LYS A 127 20.89 0.78 58.24
N GLN A 128 21.38 1.29 57.10
CA GLN A 128 20.95 2.53 56.45
C GLN A 128 21.07 3.80 57.31
N LYS A 129 21.91 3.78 58.36
CA LYS A 129 22.22 4.94 59.19
C LYS A 129 23.33 5.78 58.57
N LEU A 130 23.06 6.30 57.37
CA LEU A 130 24.09 6.86 56.49
C LEU A 130 24.79 8.11 57.06
N LEU A 131 24.08 8.93 57.84
CA LEU A 131 24.64 10.14 58.43
C LEU A 131 25.64 9.84 59.56
N GLU A 132 25.31 8.88 60.42
CA GLU A 132 26.21 8.41 61.49
C GLU A 132 27.45 7.72 60.90
N ALA A 133 27.24 6.91 59.86
CA ALA A 133 28.33 6.25 59.13
C ALA A 133 29.28 7.28 58.49
N PHE A 134 28.75 8.30 57.82
CA PHE A 134 29.57 9.34 57.18
C PHE A 134 30.39 10.16 58.18
N ALA A 135 29.79 10.59 59.30
CA ALA A 135 30.53 11.31 60.34
C ALA A 135 31.71 10.49 60.88
N SER A 136 31.51 9.17 61.03
CA SER A 136 32.54 8.23 61.49
C SER A 136 33.64 8.01 60.45
N ILE A 137 33.30 7.91 59.16
CA ILE A 137 34.30 7.80 58.07
C ILE A 137 35.11 9.08 57.95
N LYS A 138 34.46 10.24 58.01
CA LYS A 138 35.13 11.54 57.95
C LYS A 138 36.11 11.72 59.11
N TYR A 139 35.72 11.32 60.33
CA TYR A 139 36.64 11.32 61.47
C TYR A 139 37.89 10.45 61.22
N MET A 140 37.72 9.25 60.65
CA MET A 140 38.87 8.39 60.29
C MET A 140 39.71 8.98 59.15
N GLU A 141 39.09 9.65 58.18
CA GLU A 141 39.79 10.37 57.12
C GLU A 141 40.62 11.53 57.68
N ASP A 142 40.02 12.37 58.53
CA ASP A 142 40.71 13.48 59.20
C ASP A 142 41.85 12.99 60.10
N GLU A 143 41.66 11.87 60.81
CA GLU A 143 42.70 11.21 61.60
C GLU A 143 43.86 10.71 60.72
N THR A 144 43.55 10.05 59.59
CA THR A 144 44.58 9.55 58.67
C THR A 144 45.34 10.68 57.97
N ILE A 145 44.68 11.80 57.65
CA ILE A 145 45.31 13.02 57.13
C ILE A 145 46.21 13.65 58.20
N ALA A 146 45.73 13.81 59.43
CA ALA A 146 46.52 14.38 60.53
C ALA A 146 47.74 13.51 60.87
N GLU A 147 47.61 12.19 60.85
CA GLU A 147 48.72 11.25 61.07
C GLU A 147 49.73 11.26 59.92
N ARG A 148 49.29 11.50 58.67
CA ARG A 148 50.18 11.73 57.52
C ARG A 148 50.96 13.03 57.69
N ASP A 149 50.27 14.13 57.99
CA ASP A 149 50.87 15.46 58.11
C ASP A 149 51.82 15.56 59.32
N ALA A 150 51.61 14.71 60.33
CA ALA A 150 52.51 14.51 61.46
C ALA A 150 53.69 13.56 61.18
N ASP A 151 53.90 13.12 59.93
CA ASP A 151 55.01 12.24 59.49
C ASP A 151 55.05 10.86 60.19
N LYS A 152 53.93 10.43 60.78
CA LYS A 152 53.84 9.23 61.63
C LYS A 152 54.12 7.92 60.88
N TYR A 153 54.02 7.94 59.55
CA TYR A 153 54.16 6.78 58.67
C TYR A 153 55.52 6.66 57.97
N LYS A 154 56.50 7.50 58.32
CA LYS A 154 57.86 7.43 57.75
C LYS A 154 58.51 6.04 57.86
N ASP A 155 58.23 5.32 58.94
CA ASP A 155 58.80 3.99 59.21
C ASP A 155 57.93 2.82 58.72
N ASN A 156 56.65 3.05 58.38
CA ASN A 156 55.73 2.00 57.93
C ASN A 156 54.73 2.47 56.85
N PRO A 157 55.18 2.62 55.59
CA PRO A 157 54.33 3.08 54.49
C PRO A 157 53.16 2.13 54.18
N GLN A 158 53.28 0.84 54.50
CA GLN A 158 52.23 -0.15 54.23
C GLN A 158 50.99 0.03 55.11
N GLU A 159 51.15 0.55 56.32
CA GLU A 159 50.03 0.79 57.24
C GLU A 159 49.19 1.99 56.80
N PHE A 160 49.84 3.05 56.33
CA PHE A 160 49.17 4.19 55.71
C PHE A 160 48.32 3.76 54.50
N VAL A 161 48.86 2.91 53.63
CA VAL A 161 48.15 2.37 52.46
C VAL A 161 46.95 1.50 52.88
N ARG A 162 47.06 0.73 53.98
CA ARG A 162 45.93 -0.08 54.48
C ARG A 162 44.80 0.80 55.00
N LYS A 163 45.10 1.77 55.87
CA LYS A 163 44.09 2.69 56.40
C LYS A 163 43.43 3.52 55.28
N THR A 164 44.19 3.99 54.30
CA THR A 164 43.65 4.71 53.13
C THR A 164 42.68 3.82 52.34
N LYS A 165 43.04 2.55 52.12
CA LYS A 165 42.15 1.58 51.45
C LYS A 165 40.91 1.27 52.26
N ASP A 166 41.00 1.19 53.58
CA ASP A 166 39.85 0.95 54.46
C ASP A 166 38.85 2.12 54.40
N VAL A 167 39.35 3.36 54.41
CA VAL A 167 38.54 4.57 54.20
C VAL A 167 37.89 4.57 52.81
N ASP A 168 38.64 4.24 51.76
CA ASP A 168 38.11 4.13 50.40
C ASP A 168 37.03 3.06 50.27
N LEU A 169 37.22 1.89 50.90
CA LEU A 169 36.23 0.81 50.90
C LEU A 169 34.93 1.24 51.57
N LEU A 170 34.99 1.95 52.71
CA LEU A 170 33.79 2.44 53.40
C LEU A 170 33.07 3.52 52.60
N TYR A 171 33.80 4.43 51.94
CA TYR A 171 33.19 5.39 51.03
C TYR A 171 32.54 4.71 49.80
N ASN A 172 33.15 3.66 49.26
CA ASN A 172 32.54 2.85 48.20
C ASN A 172 31.29 2.11 48.70
N SER A 173 31.29 1.58 49.93
CA SER A 173 30.09 0.97 50.54
C SER A 173 28.95 1.97 50.70
N ILE A 174 29.24 3.24 51.06
CA ILE A 174 28.22 4.29 51.05
C ILE A 174 27.72 4.55 49.63
N LYS A 175 28.62 4.69 48.64
CA LYS A 175 28.25 4.87 47.23
C LYS A 175 27.31 3.76 46.74
N ASP A 176 27.63 2.50 47.02
CA ASP A 176 26.80 1.36 46.64
C ASP A 176 25.42 1.42 47.31
N MET A 177 25.35 1.89 48.56
CA MET A 177 24.09 2.09 49.27
C MET A 177 23.27 3.25 48.69
N ILE A 178 23.90 4.36 48.31
CA ILE A 178 23.27 5.48 47.57
C ILE A 178 22.63 4.94 46.28
N GLN A 179 23.37 4.16 45.50
CA GLN A 179 22.87 3.56 44.26
C GLN A 179 21.69 2.61 44.53
N SER A 180 21.79 1.77 45.55
CA SER A 180 20.73 0.83 45.94
C SER A 180 19.42 1.54 46.31
N ILE A 181 19.49 2.59 47.14
CA ILE A 181 18.32 3.36 47.58
C ILE A 181 17.66 4.06 46.39
N VAL A 182 18.45 4.71 45.52
CA VAL A 182 17.94 5.45 44.35
C VAL A 182 17.29 4.51 43.33
N VAL A 183 17.90 3.34 43.06
CA VAL A 183 17.31 2.33 42.17
C VAL A 183 16.03 1.75 42.78
N GLY A 184 16.02 1.45 44.08
CA GLY A 184 14.86 0.90 44.80
C GLY A 184 13.67 1.87 44.94
N THR A 185 13.91 3.18 44.83
CA THR A 185 12.87 4.23 45.02
C THR A 185 11.66 4.05 44.08
N LEU A 186 11.89 3.61 42.85
CA LEU A 186 10.81 3.37 41.89
C LEU A 186 10.22 1.95 42.02
N GLU A 187 10.97 0.99 42.59
CA GLU A 187 10.53 -0.40 42.73
C GLU A 187 9.49 -0.63 43.83
N HIS A 188 9.59 0.10 44.95
CA HIS A 188 8.66 -0.04 46.07
C HIS A 188 7.40 0.82 45.87
N PRO A 189 6.18 0.32 46.12
CA PRO A 189 4.94 1.11 45.94
C PRO A 189 4.87 2.33 46.87
N THR A 190 5.49 2.25 48.04
CA THR A 190 5.59 3.33 49.04
C THR A 190 6.98 3.95 48.98
N ILE A 191 7.06 5.28 48.99
CA ILE A 191 8.33 6.01 49.06
C ILE A 191 8.67 6.24 50.53
N GLU A 192 9.86 5.83 50.93
CA GLU A 192 10.40 6.12 52.25
C GLU A 192 11.00 7.53 52.25
N GLU A 193 10.17 8.54 52.51
CA GLU A 193 10.56 9.96 52.46
C GLU A 193 11.76 10.27 53.38
N ALA A 194 11.82 9.61 54.54
CA ALA A 194 12.90 9.77 55.53
C ALA A 194 14.26 9.27 55.03
N THR A 195 14.31 8.18 54.24
CA THR A 195 15.57 7.64 53.70
C THR A 195 16.09 8.50 52.56
N LEU A 196 15.20 9.04 51.72
CA LEU A 196 15.55 10.01 50.68
C LEU A 196 16.02 11.36 51.25
N ALA A 197 15.37 11.88 52.29
CA ALA A 197 15.81 13.11 52.95
C ALA A 197 17.18 12.94 53.64
N SER A 198 17.42 11.77 54.24
CA SER A 198 18.72 11.40 54.82
C SER A 198 19.81 11.33 53.75
N LEU A 199 19.49 10.80 52.56
CA LEU A 199 20.37 10.73 51.41
C LEU A 199 20.76 12.11 50.87
N VAL A 200 19.79 13.03 50.74
CA VAL A 200 20.07 14.41 50.30
C VAL A 200 20.97 15.12 51.29
N THR A 201 20.68 14.98 52.58
CA THR A 201 21.48 15.58 53.65
C THR A 201 22.91 15.03 53.67
N LEU A 202 23.08 13.74 53.37
CA LEU A 202 24.38 13.09 53.22
C LEU A 202 25.20 13.71 52.08
N ILE A 203 24.60 13.86 50.90
CA ILE A 203 25.27 14.44 49.72
C ILE A 203 25.66 15.90 49.99
N ALA A 204 24.78 16.69 50.60
CA ALA A 204 25.10 18.07 50.98
C ALA A 204 26.24 18.16 52.00
N ARG A 205 26.31 17.23 52.95
CA ARG A 205 27.41 17.14 53.93
C ARG A 205 28.74 16.73 53.29
N GLU A 206 28.73 15.89 52.27
CA GLU A 206 29.94 15.56 51.49
C GLU A 206 30.45 16.76 50.70
N GLU A 207 29.56 17.47 50.00
CA GLU A 207 29.92 18.68 49.23
C GLU A 207 30.45 19.81 50.13
N ALA A 208 29.91 19.95 51.35
CA ALA A 208 30.42 20.90 52.34
C ALA A 208 31.75 20.45 52.97
N ALA A 209 31.97 19.13 53.11
CA ALA A 209 33.19 18.57 53.68
C ALA A 209 34.38 18.64 52.70
N HIS A 210 34.13 18.52 51.41
CA HIS A 210 35.15 18.52 50.35
C HIS A 210 34.82 19.57 49.27
N PRO A 211 34.96 20.87 49.55
CA PRO A 211 34.78 21.90 48.52
C PRO A 211 35.83 21.73 47.41
N ASN A 212 35.43 21.97 46.15
CA ASN A 212 36.28 21.84 44.95
C ASN A 212 37.55 22.74 45.03
N ALA A 213 38.57 22.31 45.74
CA ALA A 213 39.92 22.86 45.64
C ALA A 213 40.61 22.15 44.47
N GLY A 214 41.02 22.92 43.46
CA GLY A 214 41.55 22.42 42.18
C GLY A 214 42.52 21.26 42.34
N SER A 215 42.07 20.06 41.99
CA SER A 215 42.87 18.84 42.09
C SER A 215 44.00 18.86 41.07
N THR A 216 45.24 18.89 41.56
CA THR A 216 46.40 18.41 40.79
C THR A 216 46.20 16.93 40.50
N PRO A 217 46.32 16.46 39.23
CA PRO A 217 46.12 15.07 38.91
C PRO A 217 47.29 14.21 39.38
N GLY A 218 47.00 13.23 40.24
CA GLY A 218 47.87 12.10 40.54
C GLY A 218 48.52 12.13 41.93
N SER A 219 47.84 11.60 42.95
CA SER A 219 48.26 10.34 43.59
C SER A 219 47.54 10.05 44.91
N ASP A 220 46.83 10.99 45.55
CA ASP A 220 46.14 10.73 46.83
C ASP A 220 44.64 11.03 46.73
N LEU A 221 43.81 9.99 46.86
CA LEU A 221 42.34 10.07 46.90
C LEU A 221 41.80 10.58 48.24
N LEU A 222 42.65 10.72 49.25
CA LEU A 222 42.32 11.10 50.62
C LEU A 222 42.06 12.62 50.68
N GLY A 223 40.89 13.02 51.18
CA GLY A 223 40.44 14.42 51.27
C GLY A 223 39.89 15.01 49.97
N SER A 224 39.79 14.22 48.89
CA SER A 224 39.27 14.68 47.60
C SER A 224 37.75 14.50 47.50
N PRO A 225 37.01 15.40 46.80
CA PRO A 225 35.58 15.25 46.62
C PRO A 225 35.26 13.94 45.90
N ARG A 226 34.37 13.13 46.51
CA ARG A 226 33.87 11.88 45.95
C ARG A 226 32.75 12.11 44.93
N ARG A 227 32.25 13.36 44.83
CA ARG A 227 31.27 13.81 43.83
C ARG A 227 30.01 12.97 43.87
N TRP A 228 29.47 12.71 45.07
CA TRP A 228 28.30 11.84 45.24
C TRP A 228 27.05 12.36 44.53
N ARG A 229 26.98 13.65 44.20
CA ARG A 229 25.94 14.20 43.33
C ARG A 229 25.98 13.64 41.90
N GLU A 230 27.16 13.33 41.36
CA GLU A 230 27.30 12.69 40.04
C GLU A 230 26.94 11.21 40.10
N GLU A 231 27.39 10.50 41.13
CA GLU A 231 27.02 9.11 41.39
C GLU A 231 25.51 8.93 41.58
N TRP A 232 24.86 9.89 42.26
CA TRP A 232 23.41 9.94 42.36
C TRP A 232 22.73 10.11 40.99
N ARG A 233 23.26 10.98 40.11
CA ARG A 233 22.75 11.12 38.73
C ARG A 233 22.94 9.84 37.91
N GLU A 234 24.09 9.16 38.06
CA GLU A 234 24.34 7.88 37.41
C GLU A 234 23.40 6.79 37.92
N ALA A 235 23.12 6.76 39.23
CA ALA A 235 22.15 5.84 39.83
C ALA A 235 20.73 6.05 39.28
N ILE A 236 20.33 7.32 39.04
CA ILE A 236 19.05 7.64 38.38
C ILE A 236 19.03 7.11 36.95
N ASN A 237 20.10 7.31 36.18
CA ASN A 237 20.22 6.79 34.82
C ASN A 237 20.12 5.25 34.79
N GLU A 238 20.78 4.58 35.73
CA GLU A 238 20.73 3.12 35.86
C GLU A 238 19.35 2.62 36.29
N SER A 239 18.68 3.34 37.20
CA SER A 239 17.29 3.07 37.60
C SER A 239 16.34 3.15 36.40
N ALA A 240 16.41 4.24 35.63
CA ALA A 240 15.62 4.42 34.42
C ALA A 240 15.91 3.32 33.37
N ARG A 241 17.19 2.98 33.15
CA ARG A 241 17.62 1.93 32.22
C ARG A 241 17.08 0.55 32.62
N LYS A 242 17.19 0.17 33.89
CA LYS A 242 16.63 -1.09 34.41
C LYS A 242 15.13 -1.17 34.22
N ARG A 243 14.39 -0.07 34.43
CA ARG A 243 12.93 -0.03 34.24
C ARG A 243 12.53 -0.25 32.77
N VAL A 244 13.20 0.44 31.85
CA VAL A 244 12.97 0.27 30.39
C VAL A 244 13.24 -1.16 29.95
N LEU A 245 14.35 -1.77 30.41
CA LEU A 245 14.73 -3.14 30.05
C LEU A 245 13.87 -4.23 30.71
N ARG A 246 13.25 -3.94 31.85
CA ARG A 246 12.37 -4.87 32.57
C ARG A 246 10.99 -4.99 31.93
N VAL A 247 10.60 -4.04 31.07
CA VAL A 247 9.35 -4.10 30.32
C VAL A 247 9.37 -5.37 29.45
N PRO A 248 8.37 -6.26 29.57
CA PRO A 248 8.36 -7.50 28.81
C PRO A 248 8.52 -7.26 27.31
N LEU A 249 9.44 -7.98 26.68
CA LEU A 249 9.44 -8.18 25.24
C LEU A 249 8.66 -9.46 24.97
N ALA A 250 7.45 -9.34 24.42
CA ALA A 250 6.71 -10.50 23.96
C ALA A 250 7.56 -11.31 22.94
N SER A 251 7.42 -12.63 22.95
CA SER A 251 8.15 -13.51 22.04
C SER A 251 7.81 -13.14 20.58
N LYS A 252 8.81 -13.09 19.70
CA LYS A 252 8.63 -12.79 18.26
C LYS A 252 7.70 -13.78 17.55
N GLU A 253 7.44 -14.94 18.16
CA GLU A 253 6.85 -16.11 17.52
C GLU A 253 5.35 -16.27 17.79
N GLU A 254 4.77 -15.56 18.76
CA GLU A 254 3.36 -15.75 19.12
C GLU A 254 2.44 -14.59 18.68
N GLU A 255 2.96 -13.39 18.40
CA GLU A 255 2.12 -12.23 18.08
C GLU A 255 2.74 -11.34 16.99
N SER A 256 2.03 -11.17 15.87
CA SER A 256 2.38 -10.31 14.72
C SER A 256 2.47 -8.80 15.03
N SER A 257 2.45 -8.44 16.30
CA SER A 257 2.35 -7.08 16.83
C SER A 257 3.13 -6.90 18.14
N TRP A 258 4.11 -7.77 18.42
CA TRP A 258 4.90 -7.74 19.67
C TRP A 258 5.50 -6.35 19.97
N LEU A 259 5.96 -5.63 18.94
CA LEU A 259 6.58 -4.30 19.11
C LEU A 259 5.54 -3.24 19.50
N ASP A 260 4.34 -3.29 18.94
CA ASP A 260 3.25 -2.39 19.29
C ASP A 260 2.85 -2.57 20.77
N ILE A 261 2.73 -3.82 21.18
CA ILE A 261 2.41 -4.22 22.56
C ILE A 261 3.53 -3.77 23.51
N HIS A 262 4.79 -4.00 23.13
CA HIS A 262 5.95 -3.56 23.92
C HIS A 262 5.98 -2.03 24.10
N LEU A 263 5.75 -1.27 23.03
CA LEU A 263 5.70 0.20 23.08
C LEU A 263 4.52 0.71 23.94
N CYS A 264 3.38 0.02 23.92
CA CYS A 264 2.25 0.32 24.81
C CYS A 264 2.59 0.09 26.29
N PHE A 265 3.21 -1.04 26.62
CA PHE A 265 3.66 -1.31 27.99
C PHE A 265 4.71 -0.30 28.45
N LEU A 266 5.65 0.05 27.57
CA LEU A 266 6.68 1.05 27.85
C LEU A 266 6.02 2.41 28.16
N GLN A 267 5.06 2.86 27.35
CA GLN A 267 4.31 4.09 27.58
C GLN A 267 3.59 4.06 28.93
N LYS A 268 2.88 2.97 29.24
CA LYS A 268 2.13 2.84 30.49
C LYS A 268 3.03 2.88 31.72
N HIS A 269 4.04 2.01 31.80
CA HIS A 269 4.92 1.92 32.96
C HIS A 269 5.69 3.22 33.21
N LEU A 270 6.17 3.87 32.15
CA LEU A 270 6.89 5.12 32.27
C LEU A 270 5.99 6.28 32.71
N SER A 271 4.73 6.32 32.23
CA SER A 271 3.80 7.36 32.68
C SER A 271 3.46 7.22 34.17
N GLU A 272 3.25 5.98 34.66
CA GLU A 272 3.05 5.69 36.09
C GLU A 272 4.28 6.12 36.91
N ASP A 273 5.50 5.82 36.43
CA ASP A 273 6.74 6.19 37.10
C ASP A 273 6.96 7.71 37.14
N LEU A 274 6.72 8.42 36.02
CA LEU A 274 6.84 9.88 35.96
C LEU A 274 5.81 10.57 36.87
N LEU A 275 4.59 10.06 36.96
CA LEU A 275 3.57 10.55 37.89
C LEU A 275 3.99 10.33 39.34
N LYS A 276 4.53 9.16 39.67
CA LYS A 276 5.06 8.87 41.01
C LYS A 276 6.22 9.79 41.38
N ILE A 277 7.12 10.08 40.44
CA ILE A 277 8.24 11.00 40.64
C ILE A 277 7.74 12.41 40.95
N LYS A 278 6.77 12.89 40.17
CA LYS A 278 6.18 14.22 40.38
C LYS A 278 5.44 14.34 41.70
N LEU A 279 4.57 13.37 42.05
CA LEU A 279 3.67 13.48 43.20
C LEU A 279 4.37 13.25 44.55
N SER A 280 5.40 12.43 44.56
CA SER A 280 5.99 11.92 45.80
C SER A 280 7.52 12.15 45.88
N VAL A 281 8.28 11.83 44.83
CA VAL A 281 9.75 11.99 44.87
C VAL A 281 10.15 13.45 44.91
N LYS A 282 9.50 14.32 44.12
CA LYS A 282 9.81 15.77 44.11
C LYS A 282 9.76 16.41 45.50
N LYS A 283 8.85 15.97 46.37
CA LYS A 283 8.70 16.52 47.74
C LYS A 283 9.89 16.23 48.65
N CYS A 284 10.68 15.19 48.34
CA CYS A 284 11.79 14.74 49.16
C CYS A 284 13.11 15.46 48.84
N TYR A 285 13.15 16.26 47.78
CA TYR A 285 14.37 16.89 47.28
C TYR A 285 14.24 18.42 47.21
N PRO A 286 15.32 19.17 47.50
CA PRO A 286 15.37 20.61 47.27
C PRO A 286 15.23 20.96 45.79
N GLU A 287 14.69 22.14 45.49
CA GLU A 287 14.44 22.61 44.11
C GLU A 287 15.73 22.71 43.27
N GLU A 288 16.88 22.91 43.93
CA GLU A 288 18.22 22.96 43.33
C GLU A 288 18.61 21.66 42.59
N TYR A 289 18.02 20.53 42.96
CA TYR A 289 18.33 19.24 42.34
C TYR A 289 17.60 19.01 41.02
N GLN A 290 16.54 19.78 40.71
CA GLN A 290 15.74 19.64 39.49
C GLN A 290 15.41 18.17 39.15
N VAL A 291 14.99 17.42 40.18
CA VAL A 291 14.88 15.96 40.12
C VAL A 291 13.99 15.47 38.98
N CYS A 292 12.87 16.14 38.73
CA CYS A 292 11.97 15.79 37.63
C CYS A 292 12.67 15.88 36.26
N ASP A 293 13.45 16.94 36.01
CA ASP A 293 14.16 17.13 34.74
C ASP A 293 15.24 16.05 34.56
N ILE A 294 15.98 15.73 35.62
CA ILE A 294 17.02 14.68 35.59
C ILE A 294 16.42 13.29 35.32
N TYR A 295 15.30 12.94 35.97
CA TYR A 295 14.62 11.67 35.69
C TYR A 295 14.06 11.62 34.26
N VAL A 296 13.46 12.71 33.77
CA VAL A 296 12.95 12.76 32.39
C VAL A 296 14.09 12.60 31.39
N GLU A 297 15.23 13.26 31.61
CA GLU A 297 16.42 13.11 30.77
C GLU A 297 16.98 11.68 30.82
N ALA A 298 17.02 11.08 32.01
CA ALA A 298 17.44 9.69 32.21
C ALA A 298 16.55 8.69 31.46
N PHE A 299 15.22 8.82 31.60
CA PHE A 299 14.26 8.00 30.84
C PHE A 299 14.36 8.25 29.34
N HIS A 300 14.51 9.51 28.90
CA HIS A 300 14.71 9.84 27.49
C HIS A 300 15.95 9.12 26.92
N LYS A 301 17.09 9.19 27.60
CA LYS A 301 18.33 8.50 27.20
C LYS A 301 18.13 6.98 27.18
N ALA A 302 17.50 6.40 28.20
CA ALA A 302 17.26 4.96 28.27
C ALA A 302 16.36 4.47 27.13
N ILE A 303 15.29 5.20 26.82
CA ILE A 303 14.39 4.87 25.69
C ILE A 303 15.11 5.04 24.36
N ALA A 304 15.88 6.12 24.19
CA ALA A 304 16.64 6.38 22.97
C ALA A 304 17.60 5.21 22.67
N SER A 305 18.40 4.78 23.65
CA SER A 305 19.29 3.63 23.49
C SER A 305 18.54 2.34 23.19
N HIS A 306 17.45 2.07 23.92
CA HIS A 306 16.65 0.86 23.72
C HIS A 306 16.01 0.81 22.32
N LEU A 307 15.43 1.92 21.85
CA LEU A 307 14.87 1.99 20.50
C LEU A 307 15.95 1.93 19.43
N GLN A 308 17.13 2.49 19.68
CA GLN A 308 18.26 2.36 18.77
C GLN A 308 18.67 0.89 18.61
N ASP A 309 18.76 0.13 19.70
CA ASP A 309 19.05 -1.31 19.66
C ASP A 309 17.96 -2.11 18.95
N LEU A 310 16.68 -1.77 19.15
CA LEU A 310 15.57 -2.38 18.43
C LEU A 310 15.60 -2.04 16.93
N SER A 311 16.01 -0.82 16.57
CA SER A 311 16.09 -0.36 15.17
C SER A 311 17.22 -1.01 14.35
N GLN A 312 18.20 -1.64 15.01
CA GLN A 312 19.27 -2.39 14.34
C GLN A 312 18.79 -3.77 13.85
N ARG A 313 17.67 -4.26 14.36
CA ARG A 313 17.08 -5.53 13.94
C ARG A 313 16.35 -5.35 12.61
N VAL A 314 16.23 -6.43 11.84
CA VAL A 314 15.33 -6.45 10.68
C VAL A 314 13.90 -6.43 11.20
N LEU A 315 13.20 -5.32 10.96
CA LEU A 315 11.82 -5.11 11.37
C LEU A 315 10.86 -5.39 10.20
N GLU A 316 9.73 -6.01 10.51
CA GLU A 316 8.65 -6.25 9.55
C GLU A 316 7.82 -4.98 9.28
N PHE A 317 6.93 -5.03 8.28
CA PHE A 317 6.09 -3.90 7.89
C PHE A 317 5.29 -3.30 9.07
N ASN A 318 4.66 -4.14 9.88
CA ASN A 318 3.84 -3.69 11.02
C ASN A 318 4.71 -3.08 12.12
N GLU A 319 5.89 -3.66 12.34
CA GLU A 319 6.84 -3.21 13.36
C GLU A 319 7.46 -1.86 12.96
N LEU A 320 7.83 -1.70 11.69
CA LEU A 320 8.30 -0.44 11.12
C LEU A 320 7.23 0.66 11.27
N TYR A 321 5.96 0.34 11.01
CA TYR A 321 4.87 1.27 11.26
C TYR A 321 4.77 1.65 12.73
N SER A 322 4.64 0.67 13.65
CA SER A 322 4.41 0.95 15.07
C SER A 322 5.54 1.77 15.67
N LEU A 323 6.78 1.48 15.29
CA LEU A 323 7.93 2.26 15.74
C LEU A 323 7.91 3.70 15.21
N LEU A 324 7.70 3.89 13.90
CA LEU A 324 7.67 5.22 13.29
C LEU A 324 6.51 6.07 13.82
N ASP A 325 5.32 5.48 13.94
CA ASP A 325 4.13 6.14 14.47
C ASP A 325 4.32 6.54 15.94
N TRP A 326 4.86 5.63 16.76
CA TRP A 326 5.09 5.90 18.17
C TRP A 326 6.10 7.04 18.39
N VAL A 327 7.21 7.05 17.64
CA VAL A 327 8.23 8.09 17.76
C VAL A 327 7.73 9.44 17.22
N ALA A 328 6.99 9.45 16.10
CA ALA A 328 6.50 10.68 15.48
C ALA A 328 5.31 11.28 16.24
N ASN A 329 4.35 10.45 16.66
CA ASN A 329 3.03 10.89 17.07
C ASN A 329 2.68 10.56 18.51
N THR A 330 3.26 9.53 19.13
CA THR A 330 2.89 9.13 20.50
C THR A 330 3.83 9.75 21.54
N TYR A 331 5.14 9.68 21.34
CA TYR A 331 6.13 10.02 22.35
C TYR A 331 6.03 11.45 22.90
N ARG A 332 5.91 12.44 22.02
CA ARG A 332 5.77 13.87 22.39
C ARG A 332 4.33 14.34 22.54
N SER A 333 3.35 13.46 22.37
CA SER A 333 1.94 13.83 22.45
C SER A 333 1.45 14.02 23.88
N GLU A 334 0.25 14.58 24.01
CA GLU A 334 -0.50 14.64 25.27
C GLU A 334 -0.80 13.27 25.86
N LEU A 335 -0.69 12.19 25.08
CA LEU A 335 -0.88 10.82 25.56
C LEU A 335 0.34 10.28 26.32
N PHE A 336 1.49 10.95 26.26
CA PHE A 336 2.69 10.54 26.97
C PHE A 336 3.41 11.73 27.62
N LEU A 337 4.52 12.22 27.07
CA LEU A 337 5.30 13.29 27.72
C LEU A 337 4.57 14.64 27.78
N GLY A 338 3.59 14.86 26.91
CA GLY A 338 2.78 16.09 26.89
C GLY A 338 1.58 16.07 27.84
N HIS A 339 1.39 15.01 28.64
CA HIS A 339 0.19 14.83 29.47
C HIS A 339 0.00 15.99 30.44
N PRO A 340 -1.24 16.52 30.62
CA PRO A 340 -1.51 17.67 31.49
C PRO A 340 -0.98 17.49 32.92
N ASP A 341 -1.10 16.28 33.45
CA ASP A 341 -0.65 15.94 34.80
C ASP A 341 0.87 16.02 34.98
N LEU A 342 1.65 16.04 33.90
CA LEU A 342 3.12 16.19 33.94
C LEU A 342 3.56 17.67 33.79
N LYS A 343 2.65 18.56 33.37
CA LYS A 343 2.92 20.02 33.34
C LYS A 343 2.73 20.62 34.74
N PRO A 344 3.54 21.62 35.16
CA PRO A 344 4.50 22.38 34.38
C PRO A 344 5.96 21.85 34.43
N GLU A 345 6.25 20.81 35.21
CA GLU A 345 7.65 20.41 35.47
C GLU A 345 8.33 19.76 34.26
N VAL A 346 7.63 19.01 33.42
CA VAL A 346 8.25 18.35 32.26
C VAL A 346 8.32 19.29 31.06
N LYS A 347 9.47 19.94 30.85
CA LYS A 347 9.73 20.76 29.65
C LYS A 347 10.25 19.91 28.51
N THR A 348 9.34 19.42 27.66
CA THR A 348 9.66 18.58 26.50
C THR A 348 10.47 19.30 25.41
N GLU A 349 10.53 20.63 25.44
CA GLU A 349 11.24 21.49 24.49
C GLU A 349 12.76 21.36 24.55
N ASN A 350 13.30 20.96 25.70
CA ASN A 350 14.75 20.84 25.93
C ASN A 350 15.31 19.44 25.63
N LEU A 351 14.45 18.46 25.31
CA LEU A 351 14.87 17.08 25.07
C LEU A 351 15.45 16.92 23.66
N SER A 352 16.54 16.16 23.57
CA SER A 352 17.15 15.76 22.31
C SER A 352 16.19 14.94 21.42
N LEU A 353 16.61 14.71 20.18
CA LEU A 353 15.92 13.77 19.31
C LEU A 353 16.11 12.34 19.85
N LEU A 354 15.00 11.59 19.93
CA LEU A 354 14.99 10.22 20.44
C LEU A 354 15.80 9.26 19.57
N LEU A 355 15.84 9.52 18.26
CA LEU A 355 16.63 8.80 17.28
C LEU A 355 17.50 9.81 16.53
N THR A 356 18.70 9.37 16.13
CA THR A 356 19.55 10.22 15.29
C THR A 356 18.85 10.45 13.94
N PRO A 357 19.09 11.60 13.27
CA PRO A 357 18.51 11.84 11.94
C PRO A 357 18.85 10.74 10.93
N ALA A 358 20.05 10.17 11.01
CA ALA A 358 20.49 9.06 10.16
C ALA A 358 19.70 7.77 10.43
N ASP A 359 19.46 7.41 11.69
CA ASP A 359 18.65 6.24 12.05
C ASP A 359 17.18 6.42 11.64
N TRP A 360 16.65 7.64 11.82
CA TRP A 360 15.29 7.99 11.41
C TRP A 360 15.11 7.89 9.88
N ASP A 361 16.06 8.41 9.11
CA ASP A 361 16.04 8.31 7.66
C ASP A 361 16.16 6.87 7.17
N ARG A 362 17.00 6.04 7.82
CA ARG A 362 17.07 4.60 7.55
C ARG A 362 15.72 3.92 7.76
N LEU A 363 15.09 4.09 8.93
CA LEU A 363 13.79 3.48 9.24
C LEU A 363 12.68 3.90 8.26
N LYS A 364 12.65 5.18 7.86
CA LYS A 364 11.73 5.66 6.82
C LYS A 364 11.97 4.98 5.48
N ASN A 365 13.23 4.82 5.07
CA ASN A 365 13.58 4.15 3.80
C ASN A 365 13.23 2.67 3.82
N ASP A 366 13.44 1.99 4.94
CA ASP A 366 13.05 0.58 5.13
C ASP A 366 11.52 0.43 5.06
N TYR A 367 10.78 1.35 5.71
CA TYR A 367 9.32 1.41 5.60
C TYR A 367 8.86 1.66 4.16
N ILE A 368 9.43 2.64 3.46
CA ILE A 368 9.13 2.95 2.05
C ILE A 368 9.36 1.72 1.16
N THR A 369 10.47 1.00 1.37
CA THR A 369 10.79 -0.22 0.62
C THR A 369 9.78 -1.33 0.90
N SER A 370 9.41 -1.50 2.16
CA SER A 370 8.40 -2.48 2.60
C SER A 370 7.01 -2.17 2.02
N VAL A 371 6.58 -0.90 2.07
CA VAL A 371 5.34 -0.41 1.44
C VAL A 371 5.33 -0.75 -0.06
N LYS A 372 6.42 -0.43 -0.78
CA LYS A 372 6.54 -0.73 -2.21
C LYS A 372 6.35 -2.22 -2.50
N GLY A 373 6.99 -3.09 -1.71
CA GLY A 373 6.84 -4.54 -1.81
C GLY A 373 5.42 -5.03 -1.55
N LYS A 374 4.74 -4.47 -0.53
CA LYS A 374 3.35 -4.80 -0.20
C LYS A 374 2.38 -4.37 -1.31
N ILE A 375 2.49 -3.13 -1.82
CA ILE A 375 1.64 -2.63 -2.93
C ILE A 375 1.77 -3.55 -4.15
N LYS A 376 3.01 -3.89 -4.54
CA LYS A 376 3.28 -4.81 -5.65
C LYS A 376 2.66 -6.18 -5.44
N SER A 377 2.76 -6.73 -4.22
CA SER A 377 2.12 -8.00 -3.86
C SER A 377 0.59 -7.92 -3.94
N TYR A 378 -0.03 -6.84 -3.46
CA TYR A 378 -1.48 -6.67 -3.53
C TYR A 378 -1.98 -6.57 -4.96
N PHE A 379 -1.34 -5.76 -5.82
CA PHE A 379 -1.72 -5.67 -7.23
C PHE A 379 -1.50 -7.01 -7.96
N GLY A 380 -0.40 -7.71 -7.68
CA GLY A 380 -0.20 -9.08 -8.17
C GLY A 380 -1.28 -10.06 -7.72
N ASN A 381 -1.75 -9.95 -6.46
CA ASN A 381 -2.84 -10.77 -5.94
C ASN A 381 -4.19 -10.44 -6.62
N ILE A 382 -4.46 -9.18 -6.95
CA ILE A 382 -5.65 -8.81 -7.75
C ILE A 382 -5.61 -9.53 -9.09
N LEU A 383 -4.52 -9.40 -9.84
CA LEU A 383 -4.37 -10.04 -11.15
C LEU A 383 -4.52 -11.56 -11.06
N ARG A 384 -3.87 -12.20 -10.08
CA ARG A 384 -4.06 -13.64 -9.85
C ARG A 384 -5.53 -13.99 -9.61
N LEU A 385 -6.26 -13.22 -8.82
CA LEU A 385 -7.68 -13.48 -8.55
C LEU A 385 -8.54 -13.27 -9.80
N GLU A 386 -8.25 -12.26 -10.62
CA GLU A 386 -8.91 -12.08 -11.91
C GLU A 386 -8.68 -13.31 -12.81
N VAL A 387 -7.46 -13.82 -12.90
CA VAL A 387 -7.14 -15.04 -13.66
C VAL A 387 -7.90 -16.25 -13.10
N THR A 388 -7.67 -16.60 -11.84
CA THR A 388 -8.12 -17.89 -11.29
C THR A 388 -9.60 -17.96 -10.95
N GLU A 389 -10.19 -16.84 -10.52
CA GLU A 389 -11.60 -16.83 -10.07
C GLU A 389 -12.57 -16.37 -11.16
N LYS A 390 -12.11 -15.57 -12.13
CA LYS A 390 -12.96 -14.99 -13.17
C LYS A 390 -12.66 -15.59 -14.55
N TRP A 391 -11.43 -15.52 -15.02
CA TRP A 391 -11.08 -15.87 -16.40
C TRP A 391 -11.07 -17.38 -16.63
N GLU A 392 -10.39 -18.14 -15.77
CA GLU A 392 -10.30 -19.60 -15.88
C GLU A 392 -11.65 -20.29 -15.70
N LYS A 393 -12.52 -19.71 -14.86
CA LYS A 393 -13.86 -20.20 -14.53
C LYS A 393 -14.95 -19.65 -15.46
N GLU A 394 -14.58 -18.80 -16.42
CA GLU A 394 -15.49 -18.14 -17.37
C GLU A 394 -16.72 -17.50 -16.71
N VAL A 395 -16.53 -16.84 -15.57
CA VAL A 395 -17.65 -16.18 -14.89
C VAL A 395 -17.96 -14.88 -15.61
N HIS A 396 -19.23 -14.63 -15.96
CA HIS A 396 -19.61 -13.36 -16.57
C HIS A 396 -19.38 -12.16 -15.63
N PRO A 397 -18.90 -11.01 -16.15
CA PRO A 397 -18.78 -9.79 -15.37
C PRO A 397 -20.16 -9.29 -14.94
N GLU A 398 -20.17 -8.49 -13.87
CA GLU A 398 -21.40 -7.90 -13.35
C GLU A 398 -21.92 -6.84 -14.33
N VAL A 399 -23.24 -6.64 -14.37
CA VAL A 399 -23.87 -5.64 -15.23
C VAL A 399 -24.67 -4.71 -14.32
N GLU A 400 -24.30 -3.44 -14.31
CA GLU A 400 -24.99 -2.37 -13.59
C GLU A 400 -25.29 -1.25 -14.61
N ASP A 401 -26.51 -0.73 -14.62
CA ASP A 401 -26.95 0.32 -15.55
C ASP A 401 -26.67 0.03 -17.04
N ASN A 402 -26.84 -1.23 -17.46
CA ASN A 402 -26.51 -1.72 -18.81
C ASN A 402 -25.03 -1.62 -19.21
N LEU A 403 -24.14 -1.39 -18.24
CA LEU A 403 -22.68 -1.39 -18.43
C LEU A 403 -22.07 -2.61 -17.75
N TYR A 404 -21.11 -3.24 -18.43
CA TYR A 404 -20.29 -4.26 -17.78
C TYR A 404 -19.38 -3.61 -16.75
N HIS A 405 -19.33 -4.20 -15.56
CA HIS A 405 -18.58 -3.70 -14.42
C HIS A 405 -17.51 -4.69 -13.97
N SER A 406 -16.38 -4.14 -13.52
CA SER A 406 -15.33 -4.87 -12.83
C SER A 406 -14.93 -4.12 -11.57
N SER A 407 -14.74 -4.89 -10.49
CA SER A 407 -14.30 -4.39 -9.20
C SER A 407 -12.86 -3.85 -9.18
N LEU A 408 -12.10 -4.06 -10.26
CA LEU A 408 -10.67 -3.75 -10.37
C LEU A 408 -10.34 -2.30 -9.95
N SER A 409 -11.10 -1.32 -10.43
CA SER A 409 -10.93 0.09 -10.06
C SER A 409 -11.07 0.32 -8.57
N PHE A 410 -12.14 -0.22 -7.98
CA PHE A 410 -12.43 -0.08 -6.56
C PHE A 410 -11.35 -0.72 -5.70
N ASP A 411 -10.83 -1.89 -6.10
CA ASP A 411 -9.75 -2.57 -5.38
C ASP A 411 -8.48 -1.74 -5.33
N ILE A 412 -8.05 -1.25 -6.50
CA ILE A 412 -6.85 -0.44 -6.63
C ILE A 412 -7.00 0.83 -5.78
N GLN A 413 -8.12 1.54 -5.90
CA GLN A 413 -8.36 2.76 -5.12
C GLN A 413 -8.43 2.50 -3.61
N THR A 414 -9.01 1.38 -3.18
CA THR A 414 -9.07 1.00 -1.77
C THR A 414 -7.67 0.77 -1.21
N ILE A 415 -6.82 0.01 -1.91
CA ILE A 415 -5.44 -0.25 -1.50
C ILE A 415 -4.63 1.06 -1.41
N ILE A 416 -4.78 1.94 -2.41
CA ILE A 416 -4.10 3.25 -2.41
C ILE A 416 -4.57 4.08 -1.21
N GLY A 417 -5.88 4.20 -1.01
CA GLY A 417 -6.46 4.98 0.08
C GLY A 417 -6.05 4.49 1.46
N GLU A 418 -6.03 3.18 1.67
CA GLU A 418 -5.62 2.56 2.93
C GLU A 418 -4.15 2.82 3.24
N HIS A 419 -3.23 2.56 2.30
CA HIS A 419 -1.81 2.81 2.53
C HIS A 419 -1.50 4.29 2.71
N MET A 420 -2.22 5.19 2.02
CA MET A 420 -2.13 6.63 2.26
C MET A 420 -2.63 7.05 3.64
N LYS A 421 -3.68 6.40 4.16
CA LYS A 421 -4.18 6.66 5.51
C LYS A 421 -3.16 6.24 6.55
N ILE A 422 -2.60 5.03 6.42
CA ILE A 422 -1.58 4.49 7.33
C ILE A 422 -0.32 5.38 7.33
N SER A 423 0.27 5.61 6.16
CA SER A 423 1.48 6.44 6.04
C SER A 423 1.24 7.91 6.45
N GLY A 424 0.03 8.43 6.21
CA GLY A 424 -0.38 9.77 6.60
C GLY A 424 -0.66 9.96 8.08
N ALA A 425 -0.95 8.88 8.81
CA ALA A 425 -0.95 8.93 10.27
C ALA A 425 0.46 9.27 10.78
N ILE A 426 1.50 8.63 10.23
CA ILE A 426 2.90 8.91 10.61
C ILE A 426 3.34 10.32 10.19
N SER A 427 3.24 10.66 8.90
CA SER A 427 3.63 11.99 8.42
C SER A 427 3.06 12.35 7.04
N LYS A 428 2.92 13.65 6.78
CA LYS A 428 2.50 14.18 5.46
C LYS A 428 3.49 13.81 4.35
N SER A 429 4.79 13.78 4.64
CA SER A 429 5.82 13.40 3.67
C SER A 429 5.74 11.93 3.29
N LEU A 430 5.52 11.04 4.26
CA LEU A 430 5.33 9.61 3.97
C LEU A 430 4.06 9.36 3.18
N LYS A 431 2.95 10.06 3.51
CA LYS A 431 1.71 10.00 2.71
C LYS A 431 1.95 10.32 1.23
N ALA A 432 2.65 11.42 0.95
CA ALA A 432 2.96 11.83 -0.41
C ALA A 432 3.85 10.79 -1.12
N LYS A 433 4.86 10.26 -0.42
CA LYS A 433 5.75 9.24 -0.99
C LYS A 433 5.04 7.92 -1.26
N THR A 434 4.14 7.50 -0.37
CA THR A 434 3.31 6.30 -0.56
C THR A 434 2.41 6.43 -1.78
N LEU A 435 1.77 7.60 -1.98
CA LEU A 435 0.99 7.85 -3.19
C LEU A 435 1.85 7.78 -4.46
N GLU A 436 3.03 8.38 -4.45
CA GLU A 436 3.98 8.30 -5.57
C GLU A 436 4.34 6.83 -5.90
N LEU A 437 4.63 6.02 -4.89
CA LEU A 437 4.92 4.59 -5.07
C LEU A 437 3.72 3.80 -5.62
N CYS A 438 2.50 4.10 -5.14
CA CYS A 438 1.28 3.50 -5.65
C CYS A 438 1.09 3.79 -7.14
N LEU A 439 1.29 5.03 -7.56
CA LEU A 439 1.16 5.44 -8.96
C LEU A 439 2.24 4.82 -9.84
N ALA A 440 3.48 4.75 -9.34
CA ALA A 440 4.58 4.09 -10.04
C ALA A 440 4.30 2.60 -10.27
N GLU A 441 3.87 1.85 -9.24
CA GLU A 441 3.49 0.44 -9.42
C GLU A 441 2.23 0.31 -10.29
N LEU A 442 1.29 1.26 -10.24
CA LEU A 442 0.12 1.24 -11.13
C LEU A 442 0.51 1.36 -12.60
N HIS A 443 1.50 2.20 -12.93
CA HIS A 443 2.04 2.33 -14.29
C HIS A 443 2.70 1.04 -14.78
N GLU A 444 3.30 0.23 -13.89
CA GLU A 444 3.84 -1.09 -14.24
C GLU A 444 2.76 -2.19 -14.28
N PHE A 445 1.77 -2.10 -13.40
CA PHE A 445 0.73 -3.10 -13.24
C PHE A 445 -0.24 -3.14 -14.42
N ILE A 446 -0.69 -1.99 -14.92
CA ILE A 446 -1.70 -1.92 -15.99
C ILE A 446 -1.23 -2.58 -17.30
N PRO A 447 0.00 -2.33 -17.79
CA PRO A 447 0.56 -3.07 -18.93
C PRO A 447 0.63 -4.58 -18.67
N ARG A 448 1.17 -4.99 -17.51
CA ARG A 448 1.29 -6.41 -17.12
C ARG A 448 -0.07 -7.11 -17.09
N PHE A 449 -1.08 -6.47 -16.50
CA PHE A 449 -2.46 -6.94 -16.48
C PHE A 449 -3.01 -7.11 -17.90
N GLY A 450 -2.75 -6.12 -18.75
CA GLY A 450 -3.16 -6.12 -20.15
C GLY A 450 -2.56 -7.25 -20.96
N GLU A 451 -1.25 -7.47 -20.83
CA GLU A 451 -0.52 -8.55 -21.49
C GLU A 451 -1.08 -9.92 -21.10
N GLU A 452 -1.24 -10.19 -19.81
CA GLU A 452 -1.76 -11.47 -19.32
C GLU A 452 -3.22 -11.72 -19.76
N PHE A 453 -4.05 -10.67 -19.79
CA PHE A 453 -5.42 -10.76 -20.31
C PHE A 453 -5.44 -11.09 -21.83
N MET A 454 -4.51 -10.52 -22.60
CA MET A 454 -4.38 -10.82 -24.03
C MET A 454 -3.87 -12.23 -24.28
N GLU A 455 -2.86 -12.69 -23.53
CA GLU A 455 -2.34 -14.06 -23.63
C GLU A 455 -3.43 -15.10 -23.32
N TRP A 456 -4.21 -14.86 -22.26
CA TRP A 456 -5.34 -15.71 -21.92
C TRP A 456 -6.37 -15.82 -23.06
N HIS A 457 -6.68 -14.70 -23.74
CA HIS A 457 -7.59 -14.70 -24.89
C HIS A 457 -6.98 -15.31 -26.16
N ALA A 458 -5.68 -15.18 -26.36
CA ALA A 458 -4.99 -15.79 -27.49
C ALA A 458 -5.01 -17.32 -27.39
N ALA A 459 -4.84 -17.85 -26.18
CA ALA A 459 -4.87 -19.28 -25.90
C ALA A 459 -6.29 -19.89 -25.96
N ARG A 460 -7.34 -19.08 -25.78
CA ARG A 460 -8.72 -19.56 -25.63
C ARG A 460 -9.74 -18.73 -26.41
N ASP A 461 -10.65 -19.38 -27.12
CA ASP A 461 -11.78 -18.69 -27.73
C ASP A 461 -12.98 -18.58 -26.78
N SER A 462 -12.79 -17.82 -25.70
CA SER A 462 -13.79 -17.70 -24.63
C SER A 462 -14.87 -16.64 -24.94
N PRO A 463 -16.16 -16.93 -24.72
CA PRO A 463 -17.26 -15.99 -24.96
C PRO A 463 -17.29 -14.84 -23.94
N VAL A 464 -16.65 -14.98 -22.78
CA VAL A 464 -16.62 -13.94 -21.75
C VAL A 464 -15.60 -12.83 -22.02
N PHE A 465 -14.75 -12.97 -23.05
CA PHE A 465 -13.74 -11.96 -23.40
C PHE A 465 -14.35 -10.59 -23.69
N VAL A 466 -15.36 -10.51 -24.56
CA VAL A 466 -15.95 -9.22 -24.96
C VAL A 466 -16.63 -8.51 -23.78
N PRO A 467 -17.44 -9.20 -22.93
CA PRO A 467 -17.92 -8.63 -21.69
C PRO A 467 -16.80 -8.10 -20.77
N TYR A 468 -15.71 -8.85 -20.56
CA TYR A 468 -14.60 -8.40 -19.71
C TYR A 468 -13.82 -7.25 -20.31
N PHE A 469 -13.60 -7.26 -21.62
CA PHE A 469 -12.98 -6.15 -22.34
C PHE A 469 -13.74 -4.84 -22.09
N ALA A 470 -15.07 -4.87 -22.23
CA ALA A 470 -15.91 -3.71 -21.91
C ALA A 470 -15.86 -3.35 -20.42
N ALA A 471 -15.91 -4.35 -19.52
CA ALA A 471 -15.82 -4.14 -18.08
C ALA A 471 -14.51 -3.45 -17.66
N TYR A 472 -13.37 -3.83 -18.25
CA TYR A 472 -12.08 -3.23 -17.94
C TYR A 472 -11.94 -1.82 -18.49
N ILE A 473 -12.43 -1.53 -19.70
CA ILE A 473 -12.46 -0.15 -20.21
C ILE A 473 -13.23 0.76 -19.24
N ASN A 474 -14.41 0.32 -18.81
CA ASN A 474 -15.23 1.07 -17.85
C ASN A 474 -14.49 1.22 -16.53
N SER A 475 -13.92 0.13 -16.00
CA SER A 475 -13.14 0.14 -14.76
C SER A 475 -11.93 1.09 -14.84
N PHE A 476 -11.18 1.10 -15.93
CA PHE A 476 -10.05 1.99 -16.11
C PHE A 476 -10.47 3.46 -16.18
N HIS A 477 -11.60 3.75 -16.81
CA HIS A 477 -12.19 5.09 -16.78
C HIS A 477 -12.57 5.51 -15.34
N HIS A 478 -13.23 4.63 -14.58
CA HIS A 478 -13.53 4.88 -13.16
C HIS A 478 -12.27 5.05 -12.31
N LEU A 479 -11.20 4.32 -12.62
CA LEU A 479 -9.93 4.42 -11.91
C LEU A 479 -9.28 5.78 -12.13
N VAL A 480 -9.19 6.24 -13.39
CA VAL A 480 -8.66 7.57 -13.74
C VAL A 480 -9.46 8.66 -13.05
N SER A 481 -10.79 8.61 -13.14
CA SER A 481 -11.66 9.58 -12.48
C SER A 481 -11.49 9.57 -10.95
N GLY A 482 -11.37 8.40 -10.33
CA GLY A 482 -11.11 8.28 -8.90
C GLY A 482 -9.76 8.87 -8.48
N LEU A 483 -8.71 8.63 -9.27
CA LEU A 483 -7.37 9.22 -9.05
C LEU A 483 -7.38 10.75 -9.15
N GLU A 484 -8.12 11.31 -10.09
CA GLU A 484 -8.27 12.76 -10.24
C GLU A 484 -9.12 13.39 -9.13
N THR A 485 -10.26 12.78 -8.79
CA THR A 485 -11.24 13.40 -7.88
C THR A 485 -10.97 13.13 -6.40
N VAL A 486 -10.58 11.89 -6.05
CA VAL A 486 -10.36 11.48 -4.65
C VAL A 486 -8.93 11.77 -4.22
N PHE A 487 -7.96 11.56 -5.12
CA PHE A 487 -6.54 11.67 -4.80
C PHE A 487 -5.86 12.92 -5.36
N ASN A 488 -6.56 13.69 -6.21
CA ASN A 488 -6.06 14.93 -6.84
C ASN A 488 -4.70 14.76 -7.54
N VAL A 489 -4.59 13.67 -8.31
CA VAL A 489 -3.36 13.25 -9.00
C VAL A 489 -3.42 13.61 -10.48
N ASN A 490 -2.27 13.99 -11.07
CA ASN A 490 -2.14 14.06 -12.53
C ASN A 490 -2.06 12.65 -13.14
N THR A 491 -3.05 12.32 -13.98
CA THR A 491 -3.22 11.00 -14.60
C THR A 491 -2.79 10.95 -16.06
N GLU A 492 -2.19 12.01 -16.62
CA GLU A 492 -1.85 12.10 -18.06
C GLU A 492 -1.04 10.90 -18.57
N GLU A 493 -0.04 10.46 -17.81
CA GLU A 493 0.79 9.32 -18.22
C GLU A 493 0.02 8.00 -18.16
N LEU A 494 -0.77 7.80 -17.09
CA LEU A 494 -1.66 6.64 -16.97
C LEU A 494 -2.69 6.60 -18.10
N GLN A 495 -3.26 7.75 -18.48
CA GLN A 495 -4.20 7.85 -19.60
C GLN A 495 -3.55 7.44 -20.93
N LYS A 496 -2.28 7.80 -21.18
CA LYS A 496 -1.54 7.33 -22.37
C LYS A 496 -1.36 5.81 -22.37
N ILE A 497 -0.98 5.24 -21.22
CA ILE A 497 -0.83 3.79 -21.05
C ILE A 497 -2.16 3.08 -21.33
N LEU A 498 -3.26 3.57 -20.74
CA LEU A 498 -4.60 3.02 -20.93
C LEU A 498 -5.11 3.17 -22.37
N ALA A 499 -4.82 4.29 -23.03
CA ALA A 499 -5.16 4.49 -24.44
C ALA A 499 -4.42 3.51 -25.36
N SER A 500 -3.12 3.28 -25.09
CA SER A 500 -2.32 2.28 -25.79
C SER A 500 -2.89 0.88 -25.59
N LEU A 501 -3.20 0.52 -24.33
CA LEU A 501 -3.78 -0.78 -23.99
C LEU A 501 -5.15 -1.00 -24.66
N THR A 502 -6.01 0.02 -24.62
CA THR A 502 -7.33 -0.01 -25.26
C THR A 502 -7.21 -0.19 -26.78
N LYS A 503 -6.24 0.48 -27.41
CA LYS A 503 -5.95 0.30 -28.84
C LYS A 503 -5.49 -1.12 -29.14
N ASN A 504 -4.63 -1.71 -28.32
CA ASN A 504 -4.15 -3.08 -28.48
C ASN A 504 -5.30 -4.09 -28.36
N PHE A 505 -6.12 -3.97 -27.32
CA PHE A 505 -7.30 -4.80 -27.14
C PHE A 505 -8.26 -4.69 -28.34
N ARG A 506 -8.54 -3.46 -28.81
CA ARG A 506 -9.41 -3.23 -29.97
C ARG A 506 -8.86 -3.91 -31.22
N ASN A 507 -7.56 -3.76 -31.50
CA ASN A 507 -6.93 -4.37 -32.68
C ASN A 507 -7.01 -5.90 -32.61
N MET A 508 -6.76 -6.49 -31.44
CA MET A 508 -6.88 -7.94 -31.25
C MET A 508 -8.31 -8.43 -31.47
N PHE A 509 -9.30 -7.75 -30.89
CA PHE A 509 -10.71 -8.07 -31.09
C PHE A 509 -11.11 -8.00 -32.57
N LEU A 510 -10.77 -6.91 -33.26
CA LEU A 510 -11.10 -6.72 -34.67
C LEU A 510 -10.41 -7.75 -35.56
N ASN A 511 -9.15 -8.10 -35.27
CA ASN A 511 -8.43 -9.14 -36.01
C ASN A 511 -9.10 -10.51 -35.85
N LYS A 512 -9.49 -10.88 -34.62
CA LYS A 512 -10.18 -12.16 -34.37
C LYS A 512 -11.59 -12.19 -34.96
N LEU A 513 -12.30 -11.07 -34.94
CA LEU A 513 -13.60 -10.96 -35.62
C LEU A 513 -13.42 -11.12 -37.14
N ARG A 514 -12.41 -10.46 -37.72
CA ARG A 514 -12.07 -10.58 -39.14
C ARG A 514 -11.79 -12.03 -39.51
N THR A 515 -10.95 -12.75 -38.77
CA THR A 515 -10.65 -14.16 -39.10
C THR A 515 -11.88 -15.05 -38.99
N LYS A 516 -12.76 -14.84 -38.00
CA LYS A 516 -14.02 -15.61 -37.89
C LYS A 516 -15.02 -15.31 -39.00
N THR A 517 -15.08 -14.06 -39.46
CA THR A 517 -16.01 -13.63 -40.52
C THR A 517 -15.46 -13.82 -41.93
N GLN A 518 -14.16 -14.08 -42.09
CA GLN A 518 -13.50 -14.22 -43.38
C GLN A 518 -14.15 -15.31 -44.25
N GLU A 519 -14.51 -16.44 -43.67
CA GLU A 519 -15.18 -17.52 -44.42
C GLU A 519 -16.56 -17.12 -44.93
N LEU A 520 -17.34 -16.41 -44.11
CA LEU A 520 -18.61 -15.83 -44.55
C LEU A 520 -18.38 -14.81 -45.67
N LEU A 521 -17.34 -13.98 -45.56
CA LEU A 521 -17.00 -12.98 -46.57
C LEU A 521 -16.51 -13.61 -47.88
N ARG A 522 -15.80 -14.75 -47.86
CA ARG A 522 -15.47 -15.56 -49.04
C ARG A 522 -16.75 -16.00 -49.78
N HIS A 523 -17.71 -16.55 -49.04
CA HIS A 523 -19.00 -16.96 -49.60
C HIS A 523 -19.78 -15.79 -50.19
N VAL A 524 -19.86 -14.66 -49.47
CA VAL A 524 -20.52 -13.44 -49.97
C VAL A 524 -19.82 -12.92 -51.22
N HIS A 525 -18.49 -12.90 -51.25
CA HIS A 525 -17.72 -12.44 -52.41
C HIS A 525 -17.98 -13.32 -53.65
N LYS A 526 -17.90 -14.64 -53.48
CA LYS A 526 -18.25 -15.61 -54.54
C LYS A 526 -19.69 -15.44 -55.01
N TYR A 527 -20.65 -15.33 -54.09
CA TYR A 527 -22.06 -15.14 -54.41
C TYR A 527 -22.30 -13.87 -55.24
N VAL A 528 -21.71 -12.75 -54.84
CA VAL A 528 -21.87 -11.47 -55.51
C VAL A 528 -21.29 -11.51 -56.93
N VAL A 529 -20.09 -12.08 -57.11
CA VAL A 529 -19.48 -12.24 -58.44
C VAL A 529 -20.29 -13.20 -59.31
N ARG A 530 -20.74 -14.32 -58.75
CA ARG A 530 -21.60 -15.29 -59.44
C ARG A 530 -22.89 -14.64 -59.94
N GLU A 531 -23.60 -13.92 -59.07
CA GLU A 531 -24.83 -13.24 -59.42
C GLU A 531 -24.57 -12.13 -60.45
N TYR A 532 -23.46 -11.40 -60.35
CA TYR A 532 -23.06 -10.43 -61.36
C TYR A 532 -22.90 -11.09 -62.74
N ILE A 533 -22.18 -12.21 -62.83
CA ILE A 533 -21.99 -12.97 -64.07
C ILE A 533 -23.33 -13.46 -64.64
N VAL A 534 -24.19 -14.03 -63.78
CA VAL A 534 -25.54 -14.47 -64.16
C VAL A 534 -26.34 -13.33 -64.79
N GLN A 535 -26.34 -12.14 -64.18
CA GLN A 535 -27.08 -10.98 -64.68
C GLN A 535 -26.52 -10.41 -65.99
N VAL A 536 -25.20 -10.54 -66.20
CA VAL A 536 -24.52 -10.13 -67.44
C VAL A 536 -24.83 -11.09 -68.60
N ILE A 537 -24.81 -12.39 -68.35
CA ILE A 537 -24.95 -13.44 -69.38
C ILE A 537 -26.41 -13.64 -69.85
N LYS A 538 -27.41 -13.17 -69.08
CA LYS A 538 -28.83 -13.20 -69.47
C LYS A 538 -29.09 -12.64 -70.88
N PRO A 539 -30.09 -13.13 -71.63
CA PRO A 539 -30.31 -12.75 -73.00
C PRO A 539 -30.72 -11.28 -73.08
N ARG A 540 -29.94 -10.47 -73.80
CA ARG A 540 -30.21 -9.04 -74.01
C ARG A 540 -30.30 -8.72 -75.50
N ARG A 541 -30.95 -7.60 -75.83
CA ARG A 541 -30.94 -7.03 -77.19
C ARG A 541 -29.50 -6.85 -77.67
N LYS A 542 -29.25 -7.06 -78.96
CA LYS A 542 -27.91 -6.90 -79.55
C LYS A 542 -27.36 -5.50 -79.26
N MET A 543 -26.17 -5.44 -78.67
CA MET A 543 -25.47 -4.19 -78.38
C MET A 543 -24.70 -3.70 -79.62
N ASN A 544 -24.74 -2.38 -79.86
CA ASN A 544 -23.89 -1.76 -80.88
C ASN A 544 -22.42 -1.69 -80.39
N ARG A 545 -21.50 -1.28 -81.26
CA ARG A 545 -20.06 -1.29 -80.94
C ARG A 545 -19.70 -0.36 -79.78
N GLU A 546 -20.28 0.82 -79.74
CA GLU A 546 -20.00 1.84 -78.73
C GLU A 546 -20.53 1.41 -77.37
N THR A 547 -21.77 0.90 -77.31
CA THR A 547 -22.37 0.34 -76.11
C THR A 547 -21.55 -0.83 -75.56
N ARG A 548 -20.99 -1.71 -76.41
CA ARG A 548 -20.11 -2.79 -75.92
C ARG A 548 -18.83 -2.27 -75.28
N GLN A 549 -18.24 -1.22 -75.82
CA GLN A 549 -17.05 -0.60 -75.25
C GLN A 549 -17.38 0.03 -73.88
N GLN A 550 -18.49 0.77 -73.80
CA GLN A 550 -18.98 1.36 -72.55
C GLN A 550 -19.30 0.29 -71.49
N VAL A 551 -19.95 -0.82 -71.88
CA VAL A 551 -20.26 -1.93 -70.98
C VAL A 551 -18.99 -2.62 -70.49
N SER A 552 -18.02 -2.85 -71.37
CA SER A 552 -16.72 -3.43 -71.02
C SER A 552 -15.99 -2.56 -69.97
N GLU A 553 -15.85 -1.26 -70.24
CA GLU A 553 -15.20 -0.31 -69.33
C GLU A 553 -15.91 -0.24 -67.97
N ARG A 554 -17.24 -0.14 -67.99
CA ARG A 554 -18.06 -0.12 -66.78
C ARG A 554 -17.93 -1.41 -65.98
N MET A 555 -17.99 -2.57 -66.63
CA MET A 555 -17.84 -3.87 -65.99
C MET A 555 -16.47 -4.02 -65.34
N SER A 556 -15.40 -3.58 -66.00
CA SER A 556 -14.05 -3.58 -65.41
C SER A 556 -13.94 -2.63 -64.21
N GLN A 557 -14.56 -1.45 -64.25
CA GLN A 557 -14.59 -0.52 -63.11
C GLN A 557 -15.38 -1.09 -61.94
N GLU A 558 -16.57 -1.61 -62.18
CA GLU A 558 -17.42 -2.23 -61.16
C GLU A 558 -16.74 -3.44 -60.53
N ALA A 559 -16.07 -4.29 -61.33
CA ALA A 559 -15.29 -5.43 -60.83
C ALA A 559 -14.19 -5.00 -59.85
N LYS A 560 -13.43 -3.94 -60.19
CA LYS A 560 -12.38 -3.38 -59.31
C LYS A 560 -12.94 -2.83 -58.01
N ILE A 561 -14.05 -2.08 -58.09
CA ILE A 561 -14.71 -1.50 -56.91
C ILE A 561 -15.22 -2.61 -55.99
N LEU A 562 -15.91 -3.60 -56.56
CA LEU A 562 -16.52 -4.71 -55.85
C LEU A 562 -15.49 -5.54 -55.09
N ASN A 563 -14.42 -5.95 -55.81
CA ASN A 563 -13.34 -6.71 -55.23
C ASN A 563 -12.63 -5.92 -54.14
N LYS A 564 -12.30 -4.63 -54.39
CA LYS A 564 -11.70 -3.77 -53.36
C LYS A 564 -12.54 -3.71 -52.09
N VAL A 565 -13.85 -3.45 -52.22
CA VAL A 565 -14.75 -3.36 -51.06
C VAL A 565 -14.74 -4.67 -50.25
N LEU A 566 -14.85 -5.82 -50.91
CA LEU A 566 -14.93 -7.10 -50.21
C LEU A 566 -13.58 -7.53 -49.60
N ILE A 567 -12.46 -7.22 -50.26
CA ILE A 567 -11.11 -7.44 -49.71
C ILE A 567 -10.86 -6.52 -48.50
N ASP A 568 -11.24 -5.24 -48.58
CA ASP A 568 -11.12 -4.28 -47.47
C ASP A 568 -11.93 -4.73 -46.24
N GLN A 569 -13.09 -5.37 -46.44
CA GLN A 569 -13.91 -5.95 -45.36
C GLN A 569 -13.36 -7.27 -44.81
N GLY A 570 -12.44 -7.93 -45.50
CA GLY A 570 -11.75 -9.13 -45.00
C GLY A 570 -11.84 -10.39 -45.86
N SER A 571 -12.49 -10.34 -47.04
CA SER A 571 -12.36 -11.42 -48.02
C SER A 571 -10.93 -11.52 -48.53
N ASP A 572 -10.53 -12.70 -48.98
CA ASP A 572 -9.25 -12.98 -49.65
C ASP A 572 -9.46 -13.69 -51.00
N SER A 573 -10.70 -13.65 -51.53
CA SER A 573 -11.05 -14.26 -52.81
C SER A 573 -10.72 -13.35 -54.01
N ASP A 574 -9.52 -12.78 -54.05
CA ASP A 574 -9.05 -11.90 -55.14
C ASP A 574 -9.01 -12.63 -56.50
N TRP A 575 -8.93 -13.96 -56.47
CA TRP A 575 -9.02 -14.83 -57.64
C TRP A 575 -10.35 -14.73 -58.40
N LEU A 576 -11.39 -14.09 -57.84
CA LEU A 576 -12.67 -13.85 -58.52
C LEU A 576 -12.63 -12.62 -59.45
N LEU A 577 -11.68 -11.70 -59.23
CA LEU A 577 -11.55 -10.46 -60.00
C LEU A 577 -11.28 -10.70 -61.50
N PRO A 578 -10.39 -11.64 -61.90
CA PRO A 578 -10.11 -11.90 -63.31
C PRO A 578 -11.32 -12.38 -64.11
N ALA A 579 -12.27 -13.13 -63.52
CA ALA A 579 -13.46 -13.63 -64.21
C ALA A 579 -14.26 -12.49 -64.87
N LEU A 580 -14.50 -11.41 -64.12
CA LEU A 580 -15.23 -10.25 -64.62
C LEU A 580 -14.41 -9.46 -65.66
N HIS A 581 -13.09 -9.38 -65.49
CA HIS A 581 -12.21 -8.72 -66.45
C HIS A 581 -12.14 -9.47 -67.79
N HIS A 582 -12.02 -10.80 -67.77
CA HIS A 582 -12.03 -11.63 -68.96
C HIS A 582 -13.34 -11.48 -69.74
N ILE A 583 -14.49 -11.54 -69.04
CA ILE A 583 -15.80 -11.33 -69.67
C ILE A 583 -15.90 -9.92 -70.26
N ALA A 584 -15.48 -8.89 -69.52
CA ALA A 584 -15.47 -7.51 -70.00
C ALA A 584 -14.61 -7.36 -71.26
N ASN A 585 -13.41 -7.95 -71.28
CA ASN A 585 -12.49 -7.92 -72.43
C ASN A 585 -13.10 -8.62 -73.66
N ILE A 586 -13.75 -9.77 -73.48
CA ILE A 586 -14.46 -10.48 -74.56
C ILE A 586 -15.58 -9.61 -75.15
N ILE A 587 -16.35 -8.89 -74.32
CA ILE A 587 -17.43 -7.99 -74.75
C ILE A 587 -16.90 -6.78 -75.54
N GLY A 588 -15.81 -6.16 -75.06
CA GLY A 588 -15.24 -4.93 -75.64
C GLY A 588 -14.35 -5.16 -76.87
N GLU A 589 -13.69 -6.32 -76.99
CA GLU A 589 -12.67 -6.54 -78.00
C GLU A 589 -13.23 -6.51 -79.44
N LYS A 590 -12.48 -5.87 -80.34
CA LYS A 590 -12.81 -5.61 -81.73
C LYS A 590 -12.28 -6.72 -82.66
N LYS A 591 -11.10 -7.26 -82.36
CA LYS A 591 -10.38 -8.24 -83.20
C LYS A 591 -10.78 -9.68 -82.85
N LYS A 592 -11.11 -10.46 -83.87
CA LYS A 592 -11.54 -11.87 -83.71
C LYS A 592 -10.48 -12.73 -83.02
N ASP A 593 -9.21 -12.56 -83.38
CA ASP A 593 -8.15 -13.41 -82.84
C ASP A 593 -7.85 -13.10 -81.37
N ARG A 594 -8.00 -11.84 -80.94
CA ARG A 594 -7.92 -11.45 -79.53
C ARG A 594 -9.11 -11.92 -78.70
N ILE A 595 -10.31 -12.01 -79.29
CA ILE A 595 -11.46 -12.65 -78.62
C ILE A 595 -11.15 -14.11 -78.32
N LYS A 596 -10.48 -14.83 -79.23
CA LYS A 596 -10.09 -16.23 -78.99
C LYS A 596 -9.07 -16.36 -77.86
N GLU A 597 -8.13 -15.41 -77.79
CA GLU A 597 -7.12 -15.32 -76.73
C GLU A 597 -7.77 -15.12 -75.37
N HIS A 598 -8.67 -14.12 -75.21
CA HIS A 598 -9.38 -13.92 -73.94
C HIS A 598 -10.31 -15.07 -73.56
N VAL A 599 -10.92 -15.76 -74.52
CA VAL A 599 -11.68 -16.99 -74.22
C VAL A 599 -10.75 -18.11 -73.74
N LYS A 600 -9.54 -18.20 -74.28
CA LYS A 600 -8.54 -19.17 -73.84
C LYS A 600 -8.03 -18.84 -72.45
N GLU A 601 -7.68 -17.58 -72.18
CA GLU A 601 -7.29 -17.09 -70.84
C GLU A 601 -8.38 -17.37 -69.79
N LEU A 602 -9.65 -17.05 -70.10
CA LEU A 602 -10.77 -17.35 -69.22
C LEU A 602 -10.90 -18.85 -68.91
N SER A 603 -10.66 -19.71 -69.90
CA SER A 603 -10.78 -21.17 -69.75
C SER A 603 -9.58 -21.79 -69.03
N GLN A 604 -8.43 -21.10 -69.03
CA GLN A 604 -7.24 -21.51 -68.29
C GLN A 604 -7.36 -21.12 -66.82
N ASP A 605 -7.86 -19.91 -66.54
CA ASP A 605 -8.02 -19.40 -65.18
C ASP A 605 -9.22 -20.05 -64.45
N TYR A 606 -10.24 -20.48 -65.21
CA TYR A 606 -11.46 -21.10 -64.68
C TYR A 606 -11.79 -22.40 -65.42
N PRO A 607 -11.21 -23.54 -65.03
CA PRO A 607 -11.38 -24.82 -65.73
C PRO A 607 -12.80 -25.42 -65.61
N ASP A 608 -13.61 -24.91 -64.68
CA ASP A 608 -15.02 -25.29 -64.47
C ASP A 608 -15.99 -24.57 -65.44
N ILE A 609 -15.47 -23.77 -66.37
CA ILE A 609 -16.29 -23.11 -67.38
C ILE A 609 -16.79 -24.11 -68.45
N ARG A 610 -18.11 -24.23 -68.56
CA ARG A 610 -18.75 -25.10 -69.56
C ARG A 610 -19.01 -24.41 -70.89
N LYS A 611 -19.26 -25.22 -71.91
CA LYS A 611 -19.56 -24.76 -73.28
C LYS A 611 -20.72 -23.78 -73.32
N GLU A 612 -21.76 -23.99 -72.52
CA GLU A 612 -22.96 -23.15 -72.47
C GLU A 612 -22.60 -21.73 -72.03
N HIS A 613 -21.70 -21.60 -71.04
CA HIS A 613 -21.27 -20.31 -70.49
C HIS A 613 -20.55 -19.48 -71.55
N ILE A 614 -19.63 -20.11 -72.30
CA ILE A 614 -18.84 -19.45 -73.35
C ILE A 614 -19.73 -19.04 -74.51
N LEU A 615 -20.66 -19.91 -74.93
CA LEU A 615 -21.61 -19.56 -75.98
C LEU A 615 -22.50 -18.38 -75.58
N ALA A 616 -22.91 -18.29 -74.31
CA ALA A 616 -23.72 -17.20 -73.81
C ALA A 616 -22.92 -15.88 -73.69
N ILE A 617 -21.67 -15.91 -73.24
CA ILE A 617 -20.76 -14.75 -73.27
C ILE A 617 -20.52 -14.26 -74.72
N LEU A 618 -20.26 -15.19 -75.66
CA LEU A 618 -20.08 -14.84 -77.07
C LEU A 618 -21.39 -14.37 -77.74
N MET A 619 -22.55 -14.81 -77.23
CA MET A 619 -23.86 -14.31 -77.64
C MET A 619 -24.05 -12.87 -77.19
N LEU A 620 -23.72 -12.54 -75.93
CA LEU A 620 -23.74 -11.19 -75.39
C LEU A 620 -22.83 -10.23 -76.21
N ARG A 621 -21.68 -10.72 -76.68
CA ARG A 621 -20.80 -10.00 -77.61
C ARG A 621 -21.46 -9.69 -78.97
N GLY A 622 -22.56 -10.36 -79.33
CA GLY A 622 -23.34 -10.14 -80.55
C GLY A 622 -22.82 -10.91 -81.78
N LEU A 623 -22.07 -12.00 -81.57
CA LEU A 623 -21.60 -12.86 -82.66
C LEU A 623 -22.69 -13.83 -83.11
N GLY A 624 -22.86 -14.05 -84.42
CA GLY A 624 -23.80 -15.04 -84.97
C GLY A 624 -23.39 -16.50 -84.70
N TYR A 625 -24.34 -17.44 -84.80
CA TYR A 625 -24.16 -18.85 -84.43
C TYR A 625 -22.91 -19.51 -85.05
N THR A 626 -22.72 -19.37 -86.36
CA THR A 626 -21.56 -19.94 -87.08
C THR A 626 -20.22 -19.39 -86.58
N ARG A 627 -20.18 -18.11 -86.23
CA ARG A 627 -18.97 -17.45 -85.70
C ARG A 627 -18.68 -17.87 -84.26
N ARG A 628 -19.72 -18.03 -83.43
CA ARG A 628 -19.57 -18.53 -82.06
C ARG A 628 -19.06 -19.97 -82.05
N ALA A 629 -19.64 -20.83 -82.89
CA ALA A 629 -19.20 -22.22 -83.04
C ALA A 629 -17.76 -22.34 -83.55
N ALA A 630 -17.33 -21.47 -84.48
CA ALA A 630 -15.96 -21.44 -84.97
C ALA A 630 -14.94 -20.98 -83.92
N ILE A 631 -15.27 -19.95 -83.12
CA ILE A 631 -14.40 -19.48 -82.02
C ILE A 631 -14.31 -20.55 -80.94
N PHE A 632 -15.43 -21.17 -80.56
CA PHE A 632 -15.42 -22.27 -79.59
C PHE A 632 -14.55 -23.44 -80.06
N ARG A 633 -14.76 -23.96 -81.29
CA ARG A 633 -13.96 -25.09 -81.82
C ARG A 633 -12.47 -24.77 -81.91
N GLN A 634 -12.10 -23.54 -82.27
CA GLN A 634 -10.70 -23.13 -82.44
C GLN A 634 -10.00 -22.80 -81.12
N SER A 635 -10.74 -22.31 -80.12
CA SER A 635 -10.21 -22.02 -78.78
C SER A 635 -10.15 -23.27 -77.89
N PHE A 636 -10.99 -24.28 -78.17
CA PHE A 636 -11.03 -25.58 -77.46
C PHE A 636 -10.54 -26.72 -78.37
N HIS A 637 -9.25 -26.70 -78.72
CA HIS A 637 -8.55 -27.91 -79.12
C HIS A 637 -7.69 -28.36 -77.92
N CYS A 638 -7.98 -29.56 -77.38
CA CYS A 638 -7.59 -30.10 -76.06
C CYS A 638 -8.41 -29.58 -74.87
N ALA A 639 -9.58 -30.19 -74.64
CA ALA A 639 -10.04 -30.40 -73.28
C ALA A 639 -9.30 -31.64 -72.73
N PRO A 640 -8.58 -31.57 -71.60
CA PRO A 640 -8.35 -32.76 -70.80
C PRO A 640 -9.71 -33.29 -70.37
N GLU A 641 -9.86 -34.60 -70.33
CA GLU A 641 -10.97 -35.27 -69.66
C GLU A 641 -11.19 -34.63 -68.27
N CYS A 642 -12.46 -34.44 -67.89
CA CYS A 642 -12.85 -33.87 -66.60
C CYS A 642 -11.91 -34.37 -65.49
N PRO A 643 -11.07 -33.51 -64.89
CA PRO A 643 -10.42 -33.91 -63.67
C PRO A 643 -11.53 -33.99 -62.62
N ASP A 644 -11.74 -35.18 -62.07
CA ASP A 644 -12.54 -35.46 -60.87
C ASP A 644 -12.07 -34.69 -59.61
N SER A 645 -11.22 -33.67 -59.76
CA SER A 645 -10.84 -32.76 -58.70
C SER A 645 -11.94 -31.73 -58.52
N ARG A 646 -12.88 -32.06 -57.63
CA ARG A 646 -13.73 -31.10 -56.93
C ARG A 646 -12.83 -30.14 -56.14
N GLY A 647 -12.20 -29.18 -56.83
CA GLY A 647 -11.34 -28.17 -56.23
C GLY A 647 -12.14 -27.20 -55.38
N GLU A 648 -11.52 -26.62 -54.36
CA GLU A 648 -12.16 -25.70 -53.40
C GLU A 648 -12.66 -24.39 -54.06
N ASN A 649 -12.18 -24.06 -55.27
CA ASN A 649 -12.47 -22.79 -55.96
C ASN A 649 -13.25 -23.00 -57.27
N THR A 650 -14.49 -23.48 -57.19
CA THR A 650 -15.43 -23.48 -58.33
C THR A 650 -16.16 -22.14 -58.40
N LEU A 651 -16.50 -21.65 -59.60
CA LEU A 651 -17.30 -20.42 -59.82
C LEU A 651 -18.38 -20.64 -60.87
N PHE A 652 -18.00 -21.10 -62.05
CA PHE A 652 -18.88 -21.32 -63.20
C PHE A 652 -19.72 -22.59 -63.07
N ASP A 653 -19.25 -23.60 -62.34
CA ASP A 653 -20.04 -24.81 -62.13
C ASP A 653 -21.40 -24.54 -61.45
N GLU A 654 -21.43 -23.55 -60.56
CA GLU A 654 -22.62 -23.08 -59.83
C GLU A 654 -23.53 -22.14 -60.64
N ILE A 655 -23.13 -21.78 -61.87
CA ILE A 655 -23.91 -20.92 -62.76
C ILE A 655 -24.70 -21.79 -63.73
N ASP A 656 -26.01 -21.92 -63.55
CA ASP A 656 -26.85 -22.59 -64.54
C ASP A 656 -27.23 -21.65 -65.69
N VAL A 657 -26.78 -21.97 -66.89
CA VAL A 657 -27.05 -21.21 -68.12
C VAL A 657 -28.18 -21.87 -68.95
N SER A 658 -28.68 -23.03 -68.52
CA SER A 658 -29.75 -23.77 -69.23
C SER A 658 -31.09 -23.04 -69.21
N ALA A 659 -31.39 -22.30 -68.13
CA ALA A 659 -32.58 -21.44 -68.02
C ALA A 659 -32.54 -20.19 -68.94
N VAL A 660 -31.38 -19.87 -69.51
CA VAL A 660 -31.13 -18.67 -70.32
C VAL A 660 -31.22 -18.96 -71.83
N ILE A 661 -31.04 -20.21 -72.24
CA ILE A 661 -31.00 -20.63 -73.65
C ILE A 661 -32.33 -21.29 -74.10
N SER A 662 -33.16 -21.78 -73.17
CA SER A 662 -34.38 -22.55 -73.47
C SER A 662 -35.60 -21.75 -73.97
N CYS A 663 -35.51 -20.42 -74.09
CA CYS A 663 -36.60 -19.57 -74.61
C CYS A 663 -36.43 -19.16 -76.09
N PHE A 664 -35.81 -20.01 -76.91
CA PHE A 664 -35.76 -19.82 -78.36
C PHE A 664 -36.32 -21.02 -79.12
#